data_AF-A0AAE0RZS8-F1
#
_entry.id   AF-A0AAE0RZS8-F1
#
_cell.length_a   1.000
_cell.length_b   1.000
_cell.length_c   1.000
_cell.angle_alpha   90.00
_cell.angle_beta   90.00
_cell.angle_gamma   90.00
#
_symmetry.space_group_name_H-M   'P 1'
#
loop_
_entity.id
_entity.type
_entity.pdbx_description
1 polymer ?
#
loop_
_entity_poly.entity_id
_entity_poly.type
_entity_poly.pdbx_seq_one_letter_code
_entity_poly.pdbx_strand_id
1 'polypeptide(L)'
;MGIKIEKTVDFKAAKDILELENKIGKFRDGVMGEDDFRKLRLTRGVYGQRQPGVQMVRIKLPYGRMTCSQLLTIADCADKYATGILHATTRQDIQIHYVKLSETPQLWADLESNGITLREACGNTVRNVTASPNAGVDPDEPFDVSPYAHAIYKYFLRNPICQDMGRKIKIALSSSDKDSAFTYMHDIGLIPIIKNSKRGFKIVVGGGLGAQPFMAQTATEWIEEERAIPLIEAFLRVFDRYGERTRRHKARIKFLVNDLGLDQFLRNVQEEMKALKNQLVKVDETEFYKIDLPNADLIPKETPKNRQKFELWKKTNTYEQKQKGYFVACVRVKLGDIDSQTARKLAKIVKTCAGDDIRVTVNQGFMLRFVKDSSMPFLFNLLDELGLGEPGFDSVGDIISCPGTSTCNLGITSSKGVTSVLEEMIQSEYKDLILNSDIKIKISGCMNGCGQHSIANIGFHGSSIKRGGAVLPAMQVLIGGGFNSLGTPSIADKITKVPTKSVPDVVRVILSDYLLNKENGEMFNDYYSRVGKIYYFDMIKKYTDVSSLTDDYFIDWGHEEKFKTEIGVGECAGVMVDLIGSIIEDAEVKLSWAFEAFTSLEYADAIYHAYNVMINGAKALLTLHEKETNTQYGLVTDFDKLFAGTSGFHKQSGIGELLIIGAGPGDPELLTIKAVNALKRADVVLYDSLCHPDLLAYCPLHAIKVLVGKRHGSQKTSQHEINRLIIDYAKKYSVIARLKGGDPFVFGRVTEELDAALSANLNVEIFPGLSSCLVAPALEFIPITMRHKAEGFFVVTATNANCQLPPTLSKALTAEVPIVILMGFHKINEIVKTAMTVQSNDLPIAVIQNTSLPNSICVLGTLSTIEHEVKLAKLGSPAIIIIGDVVRESKKYLHLNTRSHNTP
;
A
#
# COMPACT_ATOMS: atom_id res chain seq x y z
N MET A 1 20.09 -25.83 -24.36
CA MET A 1 21.07 -25.82 -23.26
C MET A 1 20.44 -25.00 -22.14
N GLY A 2 20.34 -25.56 -20.92
CA GLY A 2 19.77 -24.83 -19.79
C GLY A 2 20.65 -23.66 -19.33
N ILE A 3 20.06 -22.74 -18.57
CA ILE A 3 20.76 -21.58 -17.99
C ILE A 3 21.88 -22.03 -17.05
N LYS A 4 23.02 -21.38 -17.16
CA LYS A 4 24.14 -21.50 -16.21
C LYS A 4 24.01 -20.41 -15.17
N ILE A 5 23.75 -20.80 -13.93
CA ILE A 5 23.67 -19.89 -12.78
C ILE A 5 24.88 -20.14 -11.88
N GLU A 6 25.68 -19.12 -11.64
CA GLU A 6 26.83 -19.21 -10.73
C GLU A 6 26.38 -19.34 -9.28
N LYS A 7 27.20 -19.97 -8.43
CA LYS A 7 26.90 -20.13 -6.99
C LYS A 7 26.85 -18.81 -6.22
N THR A 8 27.41 -17.75 -6.79
CA THR A 8 27.40 -16.38 -6.24
C THR A 8 26.05 -15.69 -6.38
N VAL A 9 25.18 -16.18 -7.28
CA VAL A 9 23.85 -15.62 -7.52
C VAL A 9 22.93 -15.90 -6.34
N ASP A 10 22.25 -14.87 -5.85
CA ASP A 10 21.26 -14.98 -4.79
C ASP A 10 20.14 -15.97 -5.14
N PHE A 11 19.67 -16.74 -4.16
CA PHE A 11 18.65 -17.76 -4.38
C PHE A 11 17.34 -17.19 -4.92
N LYS A 12 16.88 -16.02 -4.44
CA LYS A 12 15.66 -15.38 -4.94
C LYS A 12 15.85 -14.91 -6.39
N ALA A 13 17.03 -14.38 -6.73
CA ALA A 13 17.37 -14.02 -8.10
C ALA A 13 17.42 -15.25 -9.04
N ALA A 14 18.06 -16.34 -8.62
CA ALA A 14 18.11 -17.58 -9.38
C ALA A 14 16.70 -18.12 -9.69
N LYS A 15 15.81 -18.08 -8.69
CA LYS A 15 14.40 -18.45 -8.87
C LYS A 15 13.70 -17.57 -9.91
N ASP A 16 13.84 -16.24 -9.82
CA ASP A 16 13.22 -15.32 -10.79
C ASP A 16 13.75 -15.53 -12.22
N ILE A 17 15.04 -15.86 -12.37
CA ILE A 17 15.69 -16.15 -13.66
C ILE A 17 15.12 -17.42 -14.30
N LEU A 18 15.03 -18.50 -13.51
CA LEU A 18 14.46 -19.78 -13.98
C LEU A 18 12.96 -19.64 -14.29
N GLU A 19 12.23 -18.84 -13.51
CA GLU A 19 10.84 -18.51 -13.82
C GLU A 19 10.74 -17.79 -15.16
N LEU A 20 11.58 -16.79 -15.42
CA LEU A 20 11.60 -16.07 -16.70
C LEU A 20 11.87 -17.03 -17.87
N GLU A 21 12.83 -17.95 -17.73
CA GLU A 21 13.13 -18.99 -18.73
C GLU A 21 11.90 -19.84 -19.05
N ASN A 22 11.26 -20.37 -18.00
CA ASN A 22 10.09 -21.23 -18.13
C ASN A 22 8.94 -20.49 -18.82
N LYS A 23 8.68 -19.23 -18.42
CA LYS A 23 7.60 -18.41 -18.97
C LYS A 23 7.88 -17.97 -20.41
N ILE A 24 9.14 -17.75 -20.80
CA ILE A 24 9.52 -17.56 -22.20
C ILE A 24 9.21 -18.82 -23.03
N GLY A 25 9.49 -20.00 -22.51
CA GLY A 25 9.13 -21.28 -23.15
C GLY A 25 7.62 -21.37 -23.38
N LYS A 26 6.82 -21.20 -22.33
CA LYS A 26 5.35 -21.22 -22.41
C LYS A 26 4.78 -20.17 -23.39
N PHE A 27 5.37 -18.98 -23.44
CA PHE A 27 4.96 -17.96 -24.40
C PHE A 27 5.25 -18.37 -25.84
N ARG A 28 6.41 -18.98 -26.12
CA ARG A 28 6.77 -19.49 -27.46
C ARG A 28 5.88 -20.64 -27.92
N ASP A 29 5.50 -21.50 -26.98
CA ASP A 29 4.63 -22.65 -27.24
C ASP A 29 3.14 -22.24 -27.37
N GLY A 30 2.82 -20.95 -27.25
CA GLY A 30 1.46 -20.43 -27.35
C GLY A 30 0.57 -20.71 -26.12
N VAL A 31 1.16 -21.20 -25.03
CA VAL A 31 0.45 -21.53 -23.78
C VAL A 31 0.16 -20.29 -22.94
N MET A 32 1.03 -19.28 -22.99
CA MET A 32 0.87 -18.03 -22.23
C MET A 32 0.50 -16.87 -23.15
N GLY A 33 -0.50 -16.07 -22.75
CA GLY A 33 -0.92 -14.88 -23.47
C GLY A 33 0.12 -13.75 -23.49
N GLU A 34 0.05 -12.89 -24.51
CA GLU A 34 0.99 -11.77 -24.68
C GLU A 34 0.94 -10.77 -23.52
N ASP A 35 -0.25 -10.43 -23.03
CA ASP A 35 -0.44 -9.46 -21.96
C ASP A 35 0.15 -9.95 -20.62
N ASP A 36 -0.08 -11.22 -20.27
CA ASP A 36 0.47 -11.84 -19.05
C ASP A 36 1.99 -11.96 -19.13
N PHE A 37 2.50 -12.39 -20.29
CA PHE A 37 3.94 -12.47 -20.53
C PHE A 37 4.59 -11.08 -20.46
N ARG A 38 3.95 -10.06 -21.05
CA ARG A 38 4.39 -8.66 -20.99
C ARG A 38 4.45 -8.16 -19.55
N LYS A 39 3.42 -8.38 -18.74
CA LYS A 39 3.41 -8.01 -17.31
C LYS A 39 4.57 -8.67 -16.56
N LEU A 40 4.79 -9.97 -16.80
CA LEU A 40 5.87 -10.73 -16.21
C LEU A 40 7.26 -10.17 -16.58
N ARG A 41 7.59 -10.09 -17.87
CA ARG A 41 8.95 -9.69 -18.30
C ARG A 41 9.28 -8.23 -17.99
N LEU A 42 8.28 -7.34 -17.99
CA LEU A 42 8.48 -5.94 -17.61
C LEU A 42 8.97 -5.80 -16.17
N THR A 43 8.45 -6.60 -15.23
CA THR A 43 8.94 -6.59 -13.84
C THR A 43 10.31 -7.28 -13.67
N ARG A 44 10.86 -7.88 -14.74
CA ARG A 44 12.24 -8.39 -14.84
C ARG A 44 13.13 -7.48 -15.70
N GLY A 45 12.74 -6.22 -15.91
CA GLY A 45 13.57 -5.26 -16.64
C GLY A 45 13.66 -5.48 -18.16
N VAL A 46 12.90 -6.44 -18.72
CA VAL A 46 12.90 -6.78 -20.15
C VAL A 46 11.73 -6.07 -20.85
N TYR A 47 12.05 -5.18 -21.78
CA TYR A 47 11.10 -4.30 -22.46
C TYR A 47 11.22 -4.48 -23.98
N GLY A 48 10.09 -4.55 -24.69
CA GLY A 48 10.10 -4.67 -26.15
C GLY A 48 10.46 -3.33 -26.79
N GLN A 49 11.28 -3.38 -27.83
CA GLN A 49 11.72 -2.19 -28.55
C GLN A 49 11.06 -2.12 -29.94
N ARG A 50 11.37 -1.05 -30.68
CA ARG A 50 10.80 -0.78 -32.02
C ARG A 50 11.11 -1.88 -33.02
N GLN A 51 12.29 -2.48 -32.90
CA GLN A 51 12.73 -3.56 -33.77
C GLN A 51 12.15 -4.91 -33.29
N PRO A 52 11.55 -5.72 -34.18
CA PRO A 52 10.92 -6.98 -33.80
C PRO A 52 11.96 -8.02 -33.35
N GLY A 53 11.55 -8.95 -32.47
CA GLY A 53 12.37 -10.09 -32.03
C GLY A 53 13.44 -9.79 -30.99
N VAL A 54 13.68 -8.51 -30.68
CA VAL A 54 14.71 -8.05 -29.74
C VAL A 54 14.12 -7.17 -28.64
N GLN A 55 14.86 -7.01 -27.55
CA GLN A 55 14.43 -6.37 -26.33
C GLN A 55 15.47 -5.35 -25.84
N MET A 56 15.00 -4.32 -25.15
CA MET A 56 15.80 -3.50 -24.26
C MET A 56 15.78 -4.12 -22.86
N VAL A 57 16.96 -4.30 -22.28
CA VAL A 57 17.15 -4.72 -20.90
C VAL A 57 17.59 -3.51 -20.08
N ARG A 58 16.85 -3.20 -19.01
CA ARG A 58 17.19 -2.15 -18.07
C ARG A 58 17.76 -2.72 -16.79
N ILE A 59 18.95 -2.26 -16.44
CA ILE A 59 19.65 -2.58 -15.21
C ILE A 59 19.24 -1.61 -14.12
N LYS A 60 18.90 -2.10 -12.93
CA LYS A 60 18.54 -1.24 -11.78
C LYS A 60 19.81 -0.92 -10.99
N LEU A 61 20.22 0.35 -10.98
CA LEU A 61 21.39 0.82 -10.23
C LEU A 61 20.94 1.81 -9.14
N PRO A 62 20.66 1.32 -7.92
CA PRO A 62 20.23 2.16 -6.81
C PRO A 62 21.12 3.40 -6.69
N TYR A 63 20.49 4.58 -6.62
CA TYR A 63 21.13 5.89 -6.47
C TYR A 63 22.30 6.11 -7.45
N GLY A 64 22.24 5.44 -8.61
CA GLY A 64 23.21 5.51 -9.70
C GLY A 64 24.55 4.85 -9.45
N ARG A 65 24.74 4.13 -8.33
CA ARG A 65 26.05 3.57 -7.97
C ARG A 65 26.37 2.32 -8.78
N MET A 66 27.61 2.24 -9.27
CA MET A 66 28.23 0.99 -9.72
C MET A 66 29.72 0.96 -9.36
N THR A 67 30.26 -0.24 -9.18
CA THR A 67 31.72 -0.46 -9.07
C THR A 67 32.36 -0.66 -10.45
N CYS A 68 33.68 -0.63 -10.52
CA CYS A 68 34.46 -0.97 -11.70
C CYS A 68 34.20 -2.40 -12.15
N SER A 69 34.09 -3.36 -11.21
CA SER A 69 33.75 -4.75 -11.54
C SER A 69 32.37 -4.84 -12.18
N GLN A 70 31.39 -4.12 -11.65
CA GLN A 70 30.04 -4.08 -12.23
C GLN A 70 30.04 -3.45 -13.62
N LEU A 71 30.77 -2.35 -13.84
CA LEU A 71 30.90 -1.76 -15.18
C LEU A 71 31.51 -2.74 -16.19
N LEU A 72 32.51 -3.53 -15.79
CA LEU A 72 33.08 -4.59 -16.63
C LEU A 72 32.06 -5.68 -16.96
N THR A 73 31.30 -6.16 -15.98
CA THR A 73 30.24 -7.16 -16.19
C THR A 73 29.14 -6.65 -17.14
N ILE A 74 28.74 -5.38 -17.01
CA ILE A 74 27.76 -4.77 -17.92
C ILE A 74 28.31 -4.70 -19.34
N ALA A 75 29.59 -4.33 -19.51
CA ALA A 75 30.24 -4.33 -20.81
C ALA A 75 30.35 -5.74 -21.41
N ASP A 76 30.66 -6.77 -20.61
CA ASP A 76 30.67 -8.17 -21.05
C ASP A 76 29.30 -8.62 -21.55
N CYS A 77 28.24 -8.27 -20.82
CA CYS A 77 26.88 -8.57 -21.23
C CYS A 77 26.49 -7.81 -22.52
N ALA A 78 26.91 -6.55 -22.66
CA ALA A 78 26.63 -5.76 -23.85
C ALA A 78 27.28 -6.34 -25.12
N ASP A 79 28.51 -6.86 -25.02
CA ASP A 79 29.21 -7.53 -26.13
C ASP A 79 28.60 -8.89 -26.44
N LYS A 80 28.28 -9.68 -25.41
CA LYS A 80 27.84 -11.07 -25.55
C LYS A 80 26.41 -11.21 -26.07
N TYR A 81 25.52 -10.30 -25.67
CA TYR A 81 24.08 -10.44 -25.89
C TYR A 81 23.44 -9.31 -26.72
N ALA A 82 24.21 -8.29 -27.08
CA ALA A 82 23.68 -7.04 -27.63
C ALA A 82 24.69 -6.41 -28.62
N THR A 83 24.64 -5.09 -28.77
CA THR A 83 25.44 -4.32 -29.74
C THR A 83 26.69 -3.68 -29.13
N GLY A 84 27.09 -4.05 -27.91
CA GLY A 84 28.26 -3.45 -27.23
C GLY A 84 28.04 -2.00 -26.76
N ILE A 85 26.80 -1.49 -26.73
CA ILE A 85 26.49 -0.11 -26.29
C ILE A 85 25.78 -0.13 -24.93
N LEU A 86 26.26 0.71 -24.01
CA LEU A 86 25.68 0.95 -22.70
C LEU A 86 25.04 2.34 -22.71
N HIS A 87 23.73 2.42 -22.48
CA HIS A 87 23.01 3.69 -22.45
C HIS A 87 22.69 4.14 -21.02
N ALA A 88 23.32 5.23 -20.57
CA ALA A 88 23.02 5.92 -19.32
C ALA A 88 21.69 6.67 -19.39
N THR A 89 20.91 6.58 -18.32
CA THR A 89 19.52 7.07 -18.30
C THR A 89 19.32 8.21 -17.33
N THR A 90 18.26 9.00 -17.54
CA THR A 90 17.81 10.07 -16.63
C THR A 90 17.30 9.58 -15.27
N ARG A 91 17.33 8.26 -15.03
CA ARG A 91 17.06 7.62 -13.73
C ARG A 91 18.28 6.88 -13.18
N GLN A 92 19.47 7.23 -13.67
CA GLN A 92 20.75 6.69 -13.17
C GLN A 92 20.92 5.17 -13.39
N ASP A 93 20.09 4.58 -14.25
CA ASP A 93 20.22 3.19 -14.71
C ASP A 93 21.09 3.11 -15.97
N ILE A 94 21.50 1.88 -16.33
CA ILE A 94 22.04 1.52 -17.65
C ILE A 94 21.02 0.69 -18.43
N GLN A 95 20.90 0.94 -19.73
CA GLN A 95 20.14 0.11 -20.67
C GLN A 95 21.04 -0.54 -21.71
N ILE A 96 20.76 -1.80 -21.99
CA ILE A 96 21.36 -2.58 -23.09
C ILE A 96 20.23 -2.86 -24.09
N HIS A 97 20.44 -2.57 -25.37
CA HIS A 97 19.42 -2.72 -26.42
C HIS A 97 19.72 -3.90 -27.34
N TYR A 98 18.75 -4.31 -28.15
CA TYR A 98 18.90 -5.38 -29.15
C TYR A 98 19.16 -6.79 -28.59
N VAL A 99 18.79 -7.06 -27.33
CA VAL A 99 18.95 -8.38 -26.71
C VAL A 99 17.88 -9.34 -27.23
N LYS A 100 18.25 -10.54 -27.69
CA LYS A 100 17.26 -11.55 -28.08
C LYS A 100 16.48 -12.03 -26.86
N LEU A 101 15.16 -12.21 -27.00
CA LEU A 101 14.31 -12.62 -25.88
C LEU A 101 14.80 -13.90 -25.18
N SER A 102 15.27 -14.92 -25.93
CA SER A 102 15.81 -16.17 -25.37
C SER A 102 17.07 -15.99 -24.54
N GLU A 103 17.84 -14.94 -24.79
CA GLU A 103 19.12 -14.71 -24.13
C GLU A 103 18.95 -13.89 -22.85
N THR A 104 17.79 -13.25 -22.66
CA THR A 104 17.51 -12.42 -21.47
C THR A 104 17.67 -13.14 -20.13
N PRO A 105 17.32 -14.44 -19.96
CA PRO A 105 17.55 -15.12 -18.69
C PRO A 105 19.03 -15.34 -18.38
N GLN A 106 19.83 -15.74 -19.38
CA GLN A 106 21.27 -15.94 -19.18
C GLN A 106 22.00 -14.61 -19.00
N LEU A 107 21.61 -13.55 -19.73
CA LEU A 107 22.09 -12.20 -19.49
C LEU A 107 21.85 -11.79 -18.04
N TRP A 108 20.65 -12.04 -17.51
CA TRP A 108 20.34 -11.71 -16.13
C TRP A 108 21.20 -12.52 -15.14
N ALA A 109 21.41 -13.81 -15.38
CA ALA A 109 22.31 -14.63 -14.56
C ALA A 109 23.74 -14.09 -14.54
N ASP A 110 24.27 -13.68 -15.70
CA ASP A 110 25.62 -13.13 -15.83
C ASP A 110 25.76 -11.76 -15.12
N LEU A 111 24.69 -10.95 -15.07
CA LEU A 111 24.67 -9.71 -14.30
C LEU A 111 24.59 -9.96 -12.78
N GLU A 112 23.72 -10.88 -12.35
CA GLU A 112 23.51 -11.19 -10.93
C GLU A 112 24.75 -11.82 -10.28
N SER A 113 25.65 -12.45 -11.04
CA SER A 113 26.93 -12.95 -10.52
C SER A 113 27.81 -11.86 -9.88
N ASN A 114 27.56 -10.59 -10.23
CA ASN A 114 28.20 -9.41 -9.65
C ASN A 114 27.19 -8.48 -8.93
N GLY A 115 26.08 -9.04 -8.45
CA GLY A 115 25.07 -8.33 -7.66
C GLY A 115 24.30 -7.25 -8.45
N ILE A 116 24.21 -7.38 -9.77
CA ILE A 116 23.50 -6.46 -10.65
C ILE A 116 22.12 -7.05 -10.98
N THR A 117 21.05 -6.38 -10.55
CA THR A 117 19.68 -6.89 -10.75
C THR A 117 18.92 -6.17 -11.86
N LEU A 118 18.03 -6.92 -12.52
CA LEU A 118 17.01 -6.39 -13.44
C LEU A 118 15.63 -6.27 -12.77
N ARG A 119 15.47 -6.85 -11.58
CA ARG A 119 14.19 -6.98 -10.89
C ARG A 119 13.62 -5.59 -10.62
N GLU A 120 12.38 -5.37 -11.07
CA GLU A 120 11.60 -4.14 -10.89
C GLU A 120 12.24 -2.86 -11.51
N ALA A 121 13.17 -3.00 -12.45
CA ALA A 121 13.67 -1.86 -13.23
C ALA A 121 12.57 -1.26 -14.14
N CYS A 122 11.64 -2.11 -14.56
CA CYS A 122 10.46 -1.79 -15.36
C CYS A 122 9.16 -2.32 -14.69
N GLY A 123 8.01 -2.20 -15.37
CA GLY A 123 6.72 -2.66 -14.83
C GLY A 123 6.01 -1.66 -13.92
N ASN A 124 4.92 -2.11 -13.30
CA ASN A 124 4.11 -1.37 -12.33
C ASN A 124 4.61 -1.63 -10.90
N THR A 125 5.84 -1.21 -10.64
CA THR A 125 6.60 -1.49 -9.42
C THR A 125 7.25 -0.19 -8.93
N VAL A 126 7.96 -0.26 -7.79
CA VAL A 126 8.93 0.77 -7.42
C VAL A 126 10.15 0.65 -8.36
N ARG A 127 10.35 1.67 -9.19
CA ARG A 127 11.48 1.76 -10.13
C ARG A 127 12.79 1.99 -9.39
N ASN A 128 13.87 2.26 -10.13
CA ASN A 128 15.11 2.66 -9.49
C ASN A 128 14.89 3.84 -8.53
N VAL A 129 15.44 3.72 -7.32
CA VAL A 129 15.45 4.77 -6.30
C VAL A 129 16.63 5.67 -6.63
N THR A 130 16.34 6.88 -7.10
CA THR A 130 17.37 7.82 -7.53
C THR A 130 17.83 8.69 -6.37
N ALA A 131 19.05 9.19 -6.44
CA ALA A 131 19.52 10.21 -5.51
C ALA A 131 20.38 11.26 -6.23
N SER A 132 20.55 12.41 -5.59
CA SER A 132 21.55 13.41 -5.98
C SER A 132 22.90 12.71 -6.23
N PRO A 133 23.50 12.81 -7.44
CA PRO A 133 24.74 12.07 -7.75
C PRO A 133 25.91 12.42 -6.83
N ASN A 134 25.90 13.63 -6.26
CA ASN A 134 26.86 14.13 -5.29
C ASN A 134 26.58 13.69 -3.84
N ALA A 135 25.53 12.91 -3.56
CA ALA A 135 25.25 12.41 -2.21
C ALA A 135 26.48 11.68 -1.62
N GLY A 136 26.86 12.05 -0.40
CA GLY A 136 28.05 11.56 0.30
C GLY A 136 29.32 12.36 0.04
N VAL A 137 29.35 13.19 -1.00
CA VAL A 137 30.50 14.03 -1.37
C VAL A 137 30.16 15.52 -1.52
N ASP A 138 28.88 15.86 -1.43
CA ASP A 138 28.35 17.22 -1.49
C ASP A 138 28.84 18.04 -0.27
N PRO A 139 29.52 19.18 -0.46
CA PRO A 139 29.90 20.08 0.63
C PRO A 139 28.72 20.64 1.42
N ASP A 140 27.55 20.75 0.80
CA ASP A 140 26.38 21.41 1.36
C ASP A 140 25.34 20.43 1.94
N GLU A 141 25.58 19.12 1.90
CA GLU A 141 24.60 18.14 2.39
C GLU A 141 24.53 18.10 3.92
N PRO A 142 23.32 18.09 4.52
CA PRO A 142 23.17 17.90 5.97
C PRO A 142 23.72 16.54 6.43
N PHE A 143 23.46 15.48 5.67
CA PHE A 143 24.00 14.14 5.87
C PHE A 143 23.92 13.33 4.56
N ASP A 144 24.71 12.26 4.44
CA ASP A 144 24.71 11.42 3.23
C ASP A 144 23.41 10.62 3.10
N VAL A 145 22.66 10.85 2.02
CA VAL A 145 21.40 10.15 1.74
C VAL A 145 21.57 8.80 1.04
N SER A 146 22.79 8.44 0.61
CA SER A 146 23.09 7.18 -0.09
C SER A 146 22.66 5.93 0.69
N PRO A 147 22.91 5.81 2.01
CA PRO A 147 22.46 4.66 2.79
C PRO A 147 20.94 4.50 2.78
N TYR A 148 20.20 5.61 2.86
CA TYR A 148 18.74 5.64 2.87
C TYR A 148 18.17 5.27 1.49
N ALA A 149 18.77 5.78 0.41
CA ALA A 149 18.36 5.42 -0.95
C ALA A 149 18.52 3.91 -1.20
N HIS A 150 19.61 3.33 -0.74
CA HIS A 150 19.83 1.87 -0.82
C HIS A 150 18.89 1.08 0.09
N ALA A 151 18.63 1.57 1.30
CA ALA A 151 17.71 0.92 2.23
C ALA A 151 16.28 0.92 1.68
N ILE A 152 15.82 2.04 1.12
CA ILE A 152 14.52 2.12 0.42
C ILE A 152 14.49 1.12 -0.75
N TYR A 153 15.55 1.08 -1.57
CA TYR A 153 15.65 0.10 -2.66
C TYR A 153 15.51 -1.34 -2.13
N LYS A 154 16.32 -1.72 -1.13
CA LYS A 154 16.30 -3.06 -0.55
C LYS A 154 14.94 -3.40 0.08
N TYR A 155 14.31 -2.44 0.76
CA TYR A 155 13.04 -2.62 1.43
C TYR A 155 11.89 -2.93 0.46
N PHE A 156 11.88 -2.25 -0.69
CA PHE A 156 10.81 -2.40 -1.68
C PHE A 156 11.11 -3.44 -2.76
N LEU A 157 12.35 -3.91 -2.89
CA LEU A 157 12.72 -4.95 -3.83
C LEU A 157 12.06 -6.29 -3.45
N ARG A 158 11.26 -6.85 -4.36
CA ARG A 158 10.46 -8.09 -4.15
C ARG A 158 9.42 -7.96 -3.02
N ASN A 159 9.15 -6.75 -2.55
CA ASN A 159 8.11 -6.53 -1.55
C ASN A 159 6.74 -6.87 -2.16
N PRO A 160 5.84 -7.59 -1.46
CA PRO A 160 4.52 -7.97 -1.95
C PRO A 160 3.71 -6.82 -2.57
N ILE A 161 3.81 -5.62 -2.00
CA ILE A 161 3.11 -4.43 -2.51
C ILE A 161 3.60 -4.01 -3.89
N CYS A 162 4.88 -4.23 -4.18
CA CYS A 162 5.53 -3.77 -5.40
C CYS A 162 5.29 -4.69 -6.60
N GLN A 163 4.62 -5.84 -6.42
CA GLN A 163 4.53 -6.86 -7.46
C GLN A 163 3.42 -6.59 -8.48
N ASP A 164 2.36 -5.84 -8.11
CA ASP A 164 1.20 -5.61 -8.98
C ASP A 164 0.45 -4.29 -8.68
N MET A 165 1.20 -3.19 -8.57
CA MET A 165 0.59 -1.87 -8.38
C MET A 165 -0.19 -1.41 -9.63
N GLY A 166 -1.08 -0.42 -9.46
CA GLY A 166 -1.81 0.18 -10.59
C GLY A 166 -0.86 0.82 -11.63
N ARG A 167 0.26 1.39 -11.19
CA ARG A 167 1.26 2.00 -12.08
C ARG A 167 2.64 2.12 -11.42
N LYS A 168 3.67 2.39 -12.25
CA LYS A 168 5.04 2.64 -11.80
C LYS A 168 5.13 3.75 -10.74
N ILE A 169 5.98 3.54 -9.75
CA ILE A 169 6.35 4.52 -8.71
C ILE A 169 7.84 4.86 -8.83
N LYS A 170 8.17 6.13 -8.67
CA LYS A 170 9.52 6.69 -8.74
C LYS A 170 9.79 7.44 -7.45
N ILE A 171 10.88 7.07 -6.79
CA ILE A 171 11.36 7.70 -5.56
C ILE A 171 12.67 8.42 -5.86
N ALA A 172 12.87 9.61 -5.28
CA ALA A 172 14.14 10.34 -5.33
C ALA A 172 14.53 10.91 -3.96
N LEU A 173 15.84 10.99 -3.70
CA LEU A 173 16.41 11.63 -2.52
C LEU A 173 17.37 12.73 -2.96
N SER A 174 17.19 13.96 -2.50
CA SER A 174 18.20 14.99 -2.73
C SER A 174 19.28 14.96 -1.65
N SER A 175 20.48 15.45 -1.95
CA SER A 175 21.55 15.67 -0.97
C SER A 175 21.32 16.91 -0.12
N SER A 176 20.59 17.90 -0.62
CA SER A 176 20.33 19.17 0.07
C SER A 176 19.00 19.81 -0.39
N ASP A 177 18.68 20.97 0.16
CA ASP A 177 17.50 21.76 -0.19
C ASP A 177 17.54 22.36 -1.60
N LYS A 178 18.73 22.40 -2.24
CA LYS A 178 18.91 22.75 -3.67
C LYS A 178 18.19 21.80 -4.64
N ASP A 179 17.77 20.64 -4.15
CA ASP A 179 17.01 19.63 -4.91
C ASP A 179 17.66 19.19 -6.25
N SER A 180 18.96 18.86 -6.23
CA SER A 180 19.67 18.36 -7.43
C SER A 180 19.17 17.00 -7.94
N ALA A 181 18.25 16.34 -7.21
CA ALA A 181 17.60 15.09 -7.59
C ALA A 181 16.20 15.30 -8.24
N PHE A 182 15.71 16.54 -8.32
CA PHE A 182 14.37 16.88 -8.82
C PHE A 182 13.26 16.12 -8.06
N THR A 183 13.35 16.06 -6.73
CA THR A 183 12.43 15.34 -5.83
C THR A 183 10.97 15.75 -6.03
N TYR A 184 10.69 17.02 -6.32
CA TYR A 184 9.33 17.50 -6.60
C TYR A 184 8.70 16.91 -7.88
N MET A 185 9.48 16.21 -8.72
CA MET A 185 9.02 15.61 -9.98
C MET A 185 8.78 14.10 -9.86
N HIS A 186 9.00 13.55 -8.68
CA HIS A 186 8.89 12.13 -8.38
C HIS A 186 7.55 11.82 -7.72
N ASP A 187 7.16 10.55 -7.79
CA ASP A 187 5.95 10.10 -7.09
C ASP A 187 6.11 10.35 -5.58
N ILE A 188 7.35 10.15 -5.07
CA ILE A 188 7.77 10.47 -3.71
C ILE A 188 9.19 11.05 -3.74
N GLY A 189 9.41 12.14 -3.01
CA GLY A 189 10.69 12.83 -2.92
C GLY A 189 11.09 13.09 -1.47
N LEU A 190 12.39 12.93 -1.15
CA LEU A 190 12.92 13.16 0.20
C LEU A 190 14.07 14.18 0.15
N ILE A 191 14.04 15.15 1.08
CA ILE A 191 15.06 16.18 1.22
C ILE A 191 15.58 16.13 2.67
N PRO A 192 16.90 15.93 2.90
CA PRO A 192 17.47 15.76 4.24
C PRO A 192 17.41 17.06 5.03
N ILE A 193 17.05 16.96 6.32
CA ILE A 193 16.98 18.09 7.25
C ILE A 193 17.49 17.64 8.62
N ILE A 194 18.39 18.42 9.22
CA ILE A 194 18.76 18.27 10.63
C ILE A 194 17.92 19.23 11.46
N LYS A 195 17.18 18.69 12.44
CA LYS A 195 16.38 19.47 13.40
C LYS A 195 16.68 19.00 14.82
N ASN A 196 17.05 19.92 15.71
CA ASN A 196 17.40 19.60 17.10
C ASN A 196 18.44 18.47 17.22
N SER A 197 19.50 18.53 16.39
CA SER A 197 20.55 17.50 16.29
C SER A 197 20.08 16.10 15.88
N LYS A 198 18.84 15.96 15.40
CA LYS A 198 18.31 14.71 14.83
C LYS A 198 18.21 14.80 13.31
N ARG A 199 18.55 13.69 12.66
CA ARG A 199 18.38 13.51 11.22
C ARG A 199 16.93 13.22 10.88
N GLY A 200 16.49 13.76 9.76
CA GLY A 200 15.14 13.57 9.25
C GLY A 200 15.02 14.06 7.83
N PHE A 201 13.80 14.03 7.31
CA PHE A 201 13.50 14.40 5.94
C PHE A 201 12.25 15.28 5.86
N LYS A 202 12.28 16.28 4.96
CA LYS A 202 11.06 16.77 4.32
C LYS A 202 10.67 15.75 3.25
N ILE A 203 9.39 15.41 3.17
CA ILE A 203 8.87 14.45 2.19
C ILE A 203 7.77 15.09 1.36
N VAL A 204 7.89 14.95 0.04
CA VAL A 204 6.91 15.40 -0.96
C VAL A 204 6.30 14.20 -1.69
N VAL A 205 5.04 14.30 -2.10
CA VAL A 205 4.29 13.21 -2.75
C VAL A 205 3.42 13.72 -3.90
N GLY A 206 3.19 12.88 -4.90
CA GLY A 206 2.23 13.18 -5.98
C GLY A 206 2.82 13.93 -7.18
N GLY A 207 4.13 13.88 -7.40
CA GLY A 207 4.76 14.48 -8.59
C GLY A 207 4.75 13.56 -9.81
N GLY A 208 5.09 14.13 -10.97
CA GLY A 208 5.41 13.36 -12.16
C GLY A 208 5.17 14.09 -13.46
N LEU A 209 6.09 13.91 -14.41
CA LEU A 209 6.06 14.55 -15.74
C LEU A 209 4.97 13.93 -16.66
N GLY A 210 5.27 12.94 -17.50
CA GLY A 210 4.25 12.39 -18.42
C GLY A 210 3.64 13.47 -19.33
N ALA A 211 2.51 13.16 -19.97
CA ALA A 211 1.86 14.11 -20.89
C ALA A 211 1.29 15.37 -20.21
N GLN A 212 0.85 15.22 -18.96
CA GLN A 212 0.37 16.29 -18.09
C GLN A 212 1.23 16.32 -16.82
N PRO A 213 2.23 17.21 -16.71
CA PRO A 213 3.13 17.28 -15.56
C PRO A 213 2.44 17.80 -14.29
N PHE A 214 2.83 17.26 -13.13
CA PHE A 214 2.42 17.71 -11.79
C PHE A 214 3.65 17.84 -10.90
N MET A 215 3.59 18.84 -10.02
CA MET A 215 4.52 19.03 -8.91
C MET A 215 4.06 18.21 -7.71
N ALA A 216 4.99 17.56 -7.03
CA ALA A 216 4.73 16.91 -5.75
C ALA A 216 4.40 17.95 -4.68
N GLN A 217 3.47 17.62 -3.81
CA GLN A 217 3.04 18.46 -2.69
C GLN A 217 3.75 18.02 -1.42
N THR A 218 4.02 18.94 -0.48
CA THR A 218 4.69 18.58 0.78
C THR A 218 3.76 17.78 1.68
N ALA A 219 4.10 16.51 1.91
CA ALA A 219 3.38 15.62 2.82
C ALA A 219 3.78 15.86 4.28
N THR A 220 5.06 16.15 4.52
CA THR A 220 5.57 16.57 5.83
C THR A 220 6.80 17.45 5.65
N GLU A 221 6.88 18.54 6.41
CA GLU A 221 8.07 19.41 6.45
C GLU A 221 9.23 18.75 7.19
N TRP A 222 8.96 17.81 8.09
CA TRP A 222 10.01 17.07 8.80
C TRP A 222 9.47 15.77 9.40
N ILE A 223 10.19 14.68 9.16
CA ILE A 223 10.00 13.40 9.82
C ILE A 223 11.34 12.77 10.18
N GLU A 224 11.44 12.18 11.37
CA GLU A 224 12.65 11.45 11.79
C GLU A 224 12.97 10.30 10.83
N GLU A 225 14.25 10.08 10.56
CA GLU A 225 14.73 9.20 9.50
C GLU A 225 14.18 7.76 9.56
N GLU A 226 14.04 7.20 10.76
CA GLU A 226 13.56 5.82 10.98
C GLU A 226 12.10 5.63 10.55
N ARG A 227 11.34 6.72 10.40
CA ARG A 227 9.93 6.70 9.99
C ARG A 227 9.74 6.96 8.49
N ALA A 228 10.79 7.29 7.75
CA ALA A 228 10.70 7.61 6.33
C ALA A 228 10.22 6.40 5.50
N ILE A 229 10.85 5.22 5.67
CA ILE A 229 10.47 4.00 4.94
C ILE A 229 9.03 3.55 5.26
N PRO A 230 8.59 3.47 6.54
CA PRO A 230 7.19 3.19 6.87
C PRO A 230 6.20 4.16 6.23
N LEU A 231 6.51 5.47 6.23
CA LEU A 231 5.64 6.46 5.59
C LEU A 231 5.55 6.26 4.07
N ILE A 232 6.67 5.93 3.41
CA ILE A 232 6.68 5.57 1.98
C ILE A 232 5.78 4.35 1.73
N GLU A 233 5.90 3.29 2.53
CA GLU A 233 5.06 2.10 2.36
C GLU A 233 3.56 2.43 2.51
N ALA A 234 3.20 3.28 3.48
CA ALA A 234 1.82 3.73 3.64
C ALA A 234 1.33 4.52 2.41
N PHE A 235 2.16 5.38 1.80
CA PHE A 235 1.83 6.02 0.53
C PHE A 235 1.57 4.99 -0.59
N LEU A 236 2.39 3.95 -0.67
CA LEU A 236 2.21 2.88 -1.65
C LEU A 236 0.93 2.09 -1.40
N ARG A 237 0.57 1.80 -0.14
CA ARG A 237 -0.67 1.06 0.21
C ARG A 237 -1.91 1.86 -0.15
N VAL A 238 -1.92 3.16 0.16
CA VAL A 238 -3.02 4.04 -0.27
C VAL A 238 -3.09 4.09 -1.80
N PHE A 239 -1.95 4.20 -2.48
CA PHE A 239 -1.93 4.16 -3.94
C PHE A 239 -2.43 2.82 -4.51
N ASP A 240 -2.06 1.69 -3.93
CA ASP A 240 -2.47 0.36 -4.39
C ASP A 240 -3.98 0.14 -4.25
N ARG A 241 -4.57 0.63 -3.15
CA ARG A 241 -5.99 0.48 -2.83
C ARG A 241 -6.89 1.43 -3.61
N TYR A 242 -6.53 2.71 -3.64
CA TYR A 242 -7.39 3.78 -4.16
C TYR A 242 -6.99 4.25 -5.56
N GLY A 243 -5.82 3.85 -6.07
CA GLY A 243 -5.34 4.26 -7.38
C GLY A 243 -6.14 3.64 -8.53
N GLU A 244 -6.35 4.44 -9.57
CA GLU A 244 -6.95 4.03 -10.84
C GLU A 244 -6.12 2.93 -11.54
N ARG A 245 -6.76 1.83 -11.95
CA ARG A 245 -6.11 0.68 -12.59
C ARG A 245 -6.50 0.45 -14.05
N THR A 246 -7.65 0.97 -14.47
CA THR A 246 -8.22 0.78 -15.82
C THR A 246 -7.68 1.84 -16.77
N ARG A 247 -7.84 3.12 -16.42
CA ARG A 247 -7.40 4.26 -17.25
C ARG A 247 -5.94 4.56 -16.99
N ARG A 248 -5.04 3.87 -17.70
CA ARG A 248 -3.58 3.97 -17.51
C ARG A 248 -2.99 5.38 -17.61
N HIS A 249 -3.59 6.28 -18.37
CA HIS A 249 -3.15 7.67 -18.48
C HIS A 249 -3.47 8.50 -17.23
N LYS A 250 -4.38 8.01 -16.36
CA LYS A 250 -4.73 8.56 -15.03
C LYS A 250 -4.28 7.69 -13.85
N ALA A 251 -3.63 6.56 -14.10
CA ALA A 251 -3.26 5.57 -13.08
C ALA A 251 -2.05 5.93 -12.19
N ARG A 252 -1.46 7.12 -12.30
CA ARG A 252 -0.30 7.52 -11.48
C ARG A 252 -0.76 8.16 -10.17
N ILE A 253 0.03 8.00 -9.10
CA ILE A 253 -0.30 8.55 -7.76
C ILE A 253 -0.59 10.06 -7.78
N LYS A 254 0.04 10.83 -8.68
CA LYS A 254 -0.25 12.27 -8.85
C LYS A 254 -1.72 12.58 -9.10
N PHE A 255 -2.41 11.72 -9.87
CA PHE A 255 -3.84 11.90 -10.13
C PHE A 255 -4.65 11.51 -8.91
N LEU A 256 -4.27 10.45 -8.21
CA LEU A 256 -4.91 10.08 -6.94
C LEU A 256 -4.82 11.19 -5.90
N VAL A 257 -3.63 11.77 -5.70
CA VAL A 257 -3.41 12.89 -4.76
C VAL A 257 -4.20 14.12 -5.20
N ASN A 258 -4.24 14.42 -6.50
CA ASN A 258 -5.04 15.51 -7.05
C ASN A 258 -6.55 15.30 -6.84
N ASP A 259 -7.05 14.09 -7.08
CA ASP A 259 -8.48 13.78 -7.05
C ASP A 259 -9.01 13.66 -5.62
N LEU A 260 -8.23 13.10 -4.68
CA LEU A 260 -8.60 13.05 -3.26
C LEU A 260 -8.36 14.38 -2.53
N GLY A 261 -7.38 15.17 -2.99
CA GLY A 261 -6.76 16.22 -2.20
C GLY A 261 -5.75 15.66 -1.19
N LEU A 262 -4.71 16.46 -0.90
CA LEU A 262 -3.61 16.04 -0.03
C LEU A 262 -4.08 15.65 1.38
N ASP A 263 -5.00 16.42 1.96
CA ASP A 263 -5.48 16.17 3.33
C ASP A 263 -6.19 14.82 3.47
N GLN A 264 -7.06 14.47 2.51
CA GLN A 264 -7.74 13.18 2.53
C GLN A 264 -6.77 12.03 2.24
N PHE A 265 -5.82 12.24 1.31
CA PHE A 265 -4.76 11.27 1.07
C PHE A 265 -3.96 11.00 2.35
N LEU A 266 -3.54 12.03 3.08
CA LEU A 266 -2.79 11.88 4.33
C LEU A 266 -3.62 11.24 5.46
N ARG A 267 -4.93 11.49 5.54
CA ARG A 267 -5.81 10.75 6.46
C ARG A 267 -5.81 9.25 6.16
N ASN A 268 -5.94 8.87 4.89
CA ASN A 268 -5.88 7.46 4.49
C ASN A 268 -4.51 6.84 4.82
N VAL A 269 -3.43 7.61 4.67
CA VAL A 269 -2.07 7.19 5.03
C VAL A 269 -1.97 6.90 6.52
N GLN A 270 -2.50 7.77 7.38
CA GLN A 270 -2.50 7.56 8.84
C GLN A 270 -3.26 6.29 9.24
N GLU A 271 -4.35 5.97 8.55
CA GLU A 271 -5.09 4.72 8.76
C GLU A 271 -4.28 3.50 8.31
N GLU A 272 -3.64 3.55 7.13
CA GLU A 272 -2.79 2.45 6.65
C GLU A 272 -1.54 2.22 7.52
N MET A 273 -0.99 3.27 8.14
CA MET A 273 0.17 3.15 9.02
C MET A 273 -0.07 2.15 10.16
N LYS A 274 -1.30 2.02 10.66
CA LYS A 274 -1.67 1.09 11.74
C LYS A 274 -1.48 -0.37 11.35
N ALA A 275 -1.56 -0.69 10.06
CA ALA A 275 -1.47 -2.04 9.51
C ALA A 275 -0.06 -2.42 9.03
N LEU A 276 0.92 -1.51 9.13
CA LEU A 276 2.29 -1.80 8.70
C LEU A 276 2.99 -2.76 9.66
N LYS A 277 3.73 -3.71 9.09
CA LYS A 277 4.61 -4.64 9.82
C LYS A 277 5.65 -3.90 10.66
N ASN A 278 6.28 -2.87 10.07
CA ASN A 278 7.32 -2.09 10.70
C ASN A 278 6.86 -0.64 10.88
N GLN A 279 6.88 -0.16 12.12
CA GLN A 279 6.60 1.25 12.43
C GLN A 279 7.85 2.13 12.39
N LEU A 280 9.02 1.50 12.53
CA LEU A 280 10.35 2.11 12.48
C LEU A 280 11.27 1.19 11.68
N VAL A 281 12.11 1.75 10.82
CA VAL A 281 13.13 1.04 10.05
C VAL A 281 14.45 1.77 10.23
N LYS A 282 15.40 1.13 10.93
CA LYS A 282 16.75 1.67 11.10
C LYS A 282 17.57 1.41 9.85
N VAL A 283 18.28 2.44 9.39
CA VAL A 283 19.19 2.34 8.25
C VAL A 283 20.60 2.09 8.77
N ASP A 284 21.24 1.04 8.25
CA ASP A 284 22.65 0.75 8.53
C ASP A 284 23.55 1.45 7.49
N GLU A 285 24.46 2.29 7.98
CA GLU A 285 25.37 3.10 7.17
C GLU A 285 26.79 2.52 7.13
N THR A 286 27.10 1.48 7.90
CA THR A 286 28.48 1.02 8.17
C THR A 286 29.26 0.66 6.91
N GLU A 287 28.63 -0.01 5.95
CA GLU A 287 29.26 -0.42 4.68
C GLU A 287 29.44 0.74 3.68
N PHE A 288 28.72 1.86 3.85
CA PHE A 288 28.78 2.99 2.90
C PHE A 288 30.01 3.87 3.07
N TYR A 289 30.61 3.85 4.25
CA TYR A 289 31.81 4.62 4.57
C TYR A 289 33.12 3.88 4.25
N LYS A 290 33.05 2.62 3.80
CA LYS A 290 34.20 1.83 3.38
C LYS A 290 34.41 1.99 1.87
N ILE A 291 35.29 2.92 1.49
CA ILE A 291 35.65 3.15 0.09
C ILE A 291 37.14 2.89 -0.08
N ASP A 292 37.50 2.01 -1.00
CA ASP A 292 38.88 1.79 -1.39
C ASP A 292 39.37 3.03 -2.15
N LEU A 293 40.26 3.78 -1.50
CA LEU A 293 40.82 5.02 -2.05
C LEU A 293 42.08 4.70 -2.87
N PRO A 294 42.29 5.37 -4.00
CA PRO A 294 43.48 5.17 -4.81
C PRO A 294 44.72 5.67 -4.04
N ASN A 295 45.83 4.93 -4.15
CA ASN A 295 47.12 5.41 -3.63
C ASN A 295 47.71 6.43 -4.61
N ALA A 296 47.57 7.70 -4.26
CA ALA A 296 47.97 8.83 -5.08
C ALA A 296 49.47 8.85 -5.43
N ASP A 297 50.32 8.32 -4.54
CA ASP A 297 51.78 8.31 -4.75
C ASP A 297 52.21 7.34 -5.85
N LEU A 298 51.34 6.39 -6.22
CA LEU A 298 51.57 5.44 -7.30
C LEU A 298 51.08 5.94 -8.66
N ILE A 299 50.39 7.08 -8.70
CA ILE A 299 49.85 7.65 -9.93
C ILE A 299 50.93 8.49 -10.62
N PRO A 300 51.22 8.27 -11.92
CA PRO A 300 52.18 9.08 -12.66
C PRO A 300 51.88 10.57 -12.57
N LYS A 301 52.90 11.36 -12.22
CA LYS A 301 52.82 12.82 -12.29
C LYS A 301 53.04 13.26 -13.73
N GLU A 302 51.95 13.62 -14.39
CA GLU A 302 51.97 14.11 -15.76
C GLU A 302 51.56 15.59 -15.85
N THR A 303 51.94 16.23 -16.95
CA THR A 303 51.38 17.51 -17.37
C THR A 303 50.25 17.29 -18.38
N PRO A 304 49.24 18.18 -18.43
CA PRO A 304 48.16 18.03 -19.40
C PRO A 304 48.69 18.17 -20.83
N LYS A 305 48.35 17.22 -21.71
CA LYS A 305 48.76 17.24 -23.14
C LYS A 305 48.19 18.46 -23.87
N ASN A 306 46.95 18.83 -23.55
CA ASN A 306 46.31 20.07 -24.00
C ASN A 306 45.98 20.95 -22.79
N ARG A 307 46.85 21.92 -22.50
CA ARG A 307 46.70 22.78 -21.31
C ARG A 307 45.43 23.62 -21.34
N GLN A 308 45.07 24.20 -22.47
CA GLN A 308 43.88 25.06 -22.57
C GLN A 308 42.58 24.25 -22.32
N LYS A 309 42.47 23.08 -22.96
CA LYS A 309 41.32 22.18 -22.75
C LYS A 309 41.26 21.67 -21.32
N PHE A 310 42.40 21.32 -20.72
CA PHE A 310 42.48 20.88 -19.33
C PHE A 310 41.98 21.93 -18.34
N GLU A 311 42.44 23.19 -18.44
CA GLU A 311 42.00 24.24 -17.50
C GLU A 311 40.49 24.49 -17.59
N LEU A 312 39.95 24.47 -18.82
CA LEU A 312 38.52 24.59 -19.05
C LEU A 312 37.75 23.38 -18.50
N TRP A 313 38.21 22.16 -18.78
CA TRP A 313 37.62 20.92 -18.25
C TRP A 313 37.67 20.88 -16.73
N LYS A 314 38.80 21.25 -16.11
CA LYS A 314 38.94 21.31 -14.65
C LYS A 314 37.91 22.25 -14.05
N LYS A 315 37.69 23.42 -14.68
CA LYS A 315 36.69 24.40 -14.25
C LYS A 315 35.25 23.91 -14.37
N THR A 316 34.91 23.19 -15.45
CA THR A 316 33.51 22.81 -15.75
C THR A 316 33.12 21.43 -15.26
N ASN A 317 34.07 20.52 -15.10
CA ASN A 317 33.82 19.10 -14.84
C ASN A 317 34.31 18.66 -13.46
N THR A 318 34.97 19.53 -12.69
CA THR A 318 35.51 19.13 -11.38
C THR A 318 35.12 20.10 -10.28
N TYR A 319 34.99 19.58 -9.06
CA TYR A 319 34.80 20.37 -7.85
C TYR A 319 35.37 19.63 -6.64
N GLU A 320 35.78 20.36 -5.61
CA GLU A 320 36.25 19.76 -4.35
C GLU A 320 35.06 19.15 -3.59
N GLN A 321 35.21 17.90 -3.14
CA GLN A 321 34.19 17.26 -2.30
C GLN A 321 34.34 17.65 -0.83
N LYS A 322 33.34 17.33 0.00
CA LYS A 322 33.39 17.60 1.44
C LYS A 322 34.58 16.95 2.16
N GLN A 323 35.08 15.82 1.66
CA GLN A 323 36.30 15.17 2.13
C GLN A 323 37.53 15.93 1.61
N LYS A 324 38.25 16.60 2.52
CA LYS A 324 39.33 17.52 2.18
C LYS A 324 40.43 16.90 1.32
N GLY A 325 40.84 17.66 0.29
CA GLY A 325 41.89 17.26 -0.64
C GLY A 325 41.47 16.19 -1.65
N TYR A 326 40.20 15.84 -1.71
CA TYR A 326 39.62 15.02 -2.76
C TYR A 326 38.69 15.85 -3.64
N PHE A 327 38.52 15.41 -4.88
CA PHE A 327 37.73 16.05 -5.91
C PHE A 327 36.81 15.03 -6.55
N VAL A 328 35.70 15.55 -7.06
CA VAL A 328 34.84 14.87 -8.01
C VAL A 328 35.26 15.27 -9.43
N ALA A 329 35.30 14.30 -10.33
CA ALA A 329 35.45 14.53 -11.77
C ALA A 329 34.23 13.96 -12.52
N CYS A 330 33.51 14.83 -13.21
CA CYS A 330 32.32 14.50 -13.98
C CYS A 330 32.69 14.23 -15.44
N VAL A 331 32.23 13.09 -15.94
CA VAL A 331 32.43 12.62 -17.31
C VAL A 331 31.16 12.87 -18.09
N ARG A 332 31.27 13.77 -19.08
CA ARG A 332 30.22 13.99 -20.07
C ARG A 332 30.20 12.83 -21.06
N VAL A 333 29.01 12.28 -21.31
CA VAL A 333 28.82 11.15 -22.23
C VAL A 333 27.83 11.57 -23.31
N LYS A 334 28.30 11.70 -24.54
CA LYS A 334 27.48 12.13 -25.67
C LYS A 334 26.28 11.21 -25.84
N LEU A 335 25.07 11.79 -25.89
CA LEU A 335 23.78 11.07 -25.99
C LEU A 335 23.52 10.03 -24.87
N GLY A 336 24.35 10.01 -23.82
CA GLY A 336 24.37 8.98 -22.80
C GLY A 336 24.84 7.61 -23.28
N ASP A 337 25.48 7.48 -24.45
CA ASP A 337 25.92 6.20 -24.99
C ASP A 337 27.44 6.04 -24.82
N ILE A 338 27.88 4.92 -24.24
CA ILE A 338 29.30 4.52 -24.15
C ILE A 338 29.44 3.10 -24.71
N ASP A 339 30.43 2.88 -25.57
CA ASP A 339 30.73 1.54 -26.07
C ASP A 339 31.47 0.70 -25.01
N SER A 340 31.36 -0.62 -25.12
CA SER A 340 31.91 -1.59 -24.18
C SER A 340 33.44 -1.48 -24.03
N GLN A 341 34.17 -1.17 -25.10
CA GLN A 341 35.63 -1.03 -25.04
C GLN A 341 36.03 0.22 -24.25
N THR A 342 35.36 1.34 -24.51
CA THR A 342 35.54 2.59 -23.76
C THR A 342 35.15 2.42 -22.30
N ALA A 343 34.04 1.73 -22.01
CA ALA A 343 33.61 1.42 -20.64
C ALA A 343 34.67 0.58 -19.87
N ARG A 344 35.29 -0.41 -20.51
CA ARG A 344 36.39 -1.19 -19.91
C ARG A 344 37.62 -0.35 -19.60
N LYS A 345 38.01 0.53 -20.52
CA LYS A 345 39.13 1.44 -20.31
C LYS A 345 38.81 2.42 -19.19
N LEU A 346 37.60 2.97 -19.14
CA LEU A 346 37.13 3.82 -18.05
C LEU A 346 37.21 3.10 -16.70
N ALA A 347 36.75 1.85 -16.59
CA ALA A 347 36.87 1.08 -15.35
C ALA A 347 38.32 0.94 -14.86
N LYS A 348 39.28 0.74 -15.78
CA LYS A 348 40.72 0.70 -15.46
C LYS A 348 41.27 2.05 -15.01
N ILE A 349 40.81 3.14 -15.63
CA ILE A 349 41.18 4.51 -15.25
C ILE A 349 40.68 4.80 -13.83
N VAL A 350 39.40 4.51 -13.56
CA VAL A 350 38.79 4.72 -12.24
C VAL A 350 39.52 3.95 -11.16
N LYS A 351 39.79 2.66 -11.37
CA LYS A 351 40.53 1.82 -10.41
C LYS A 351 41.93 2.36 -10.07
N THR A 352 42.53 3.14 -10.97
CA THR A 352 43.84 3.77 -10.77
C THR A 352 43.73 5.15 -10.10
N CYS A 353 42.76 5.97 -10.51
CA CYS A 353 42.76 7.42 -10.22
C CYS A 353 41.67 7.90 -9.26
N ALA A 354 40.66 7.08 -8.99
CA ALA A 354 39.46 7.44 -8.24
C ALA A 354 39.07 6.31 -7.27
N GLY A 355 38.13 6.58 -6.36
CA GLY A 355 37.52 5.54 -5.54
C GLY A 355 36.64 4.62 -6.39
N ASP A 356 36.49 3.36 -5.99
CA ASP A 356 35.66 2.36 -6.69
C ASP A 356 34.15 2.61 -6.49
N ASP A 357 33.69 3.77 -6.96
CA ASP A 357 32.33 4.28 -6.76
C ASP A 357 31.95 5.27 -7.88
N ILE A 358 31.50 4.70 -9.00
CA ILE A 358 31.06 5.45 -10.18
C ILE A 358 29.57 5.76 -10.02
N ARG A 359 29.17 7.03 -10.26
CA ARG A 359 27.74 7.40 -10.30
C ARG A 359 27.26 7.70 -11.69
N VAL A 360 26.19 7.02 -12.12
CA VAL A 360 25.39 7.48 -13.25
C VAL A 360 24.60 8.70 -12.82
N THR A 361 24.66 9.77 -13.61
CA THR A 361 23.98 11.03 -13.29
C THR A 361 22.63 11.13 -13.98
N VAL A 362 21.76 12.02 -13.49
CA VAL A 362 20.47 12.31 -14.13
C VAL A 362 20.62 12.95 -15.52
N ASN A 363 21.82 13.43 -15.83
CA ASN A 363 22.23 13.99 -17.12
C ASN A 363 22.75 12.94 -18.10
N GLN A 364 22.68 11.65 -17.75
CA GLN A 364 23.17 10.56 -18.60
C GLN A 364 24.71 10.54 -18.74
N GLY A 365 25.43 11.16 -17.80
CA GLY A 365 26.89 11.07 -17.68
C GLY A 365 27.35 10.22 -16.50
N PHE A 366 28.64 10.28 -16.18
CA PHE A 366 29.24 9.62 -15.02
C PHE A 366 29.90 10.61 -14.07
N MET A 367 29.97 10.25 -12.79
CA MET A 367 30.71 10.97 -11.76
C MET A 367 31.74 10.03 -11.14
N LEU A 368 33.01 10.47 -11.14
CA LEU A 368 34.14 9.79 -10.52
C LEU A 368 34.46 10.51 -9.21
N ARG A 369 34.48 9.78 -8.11
CA ARG A 369 34.63 10.35 -6.75
C ARG A 369 36.00 10.02 -6.18
N PHE A 370 36.44 10.80 -5.21
CA PHE A 370 37.72 10.57 -4.51
C PHE A 370 38.96 10.65 -5.41
N VAL A 371 38.98 11.60 -6.34
CA VAL A 371 40.15 11.92 -7.16
C VAL A 371 41.05 12.90 -6.39
N LYS A 372 42.38 12.70 -6.41
CA LYS A 372 43.31 13.70 -5.85
C LYS A 372 43.63 14.78 -6.89
N ASP A 373 43.77 16.03 -6.44
CA ASP A 373 44.11 17.15 -7.34
C ASP A 373 45.43 16.92 -8.09
N SER A 374 46.43 16.33 -7.42
CA SER A 374 47.72 15.97 -8.02
C SER A 374 47.62 14.98 -9.18
N SER A 375 46.55 14.18 -9.23
CA SER A 375 46.30 13.17 -10.25
C SER A 375 45.42 13.68 -11.38
N MET A 376 44.92 14.91 -11.28
CA MET A 376 43.96 15.49 -12.22
C MET A 376 44.49 15.61 -13.66
N PRO A 377 45.76 16.04 -13.90
CA PRO A 377 46.29 16.08 -15.27
C PRO A 377 46.40 14.69 -15.91
N PHE A 378 46.80 13.68 -15.13
CA PHE A 378 46.90 12.30 -15.59
C PHE A 378 45.51 11.73 -15.93
N LEU A 379 44.54 11.92 -15.03
CA LEU A 379 43.15 11.54 -15.26
C LEU A 379 42.60 12.20 -16.54
N PHE A 380 42.80 13.50 -16.70
CA PHE A 380 42.36 14.23 -17.88
C PHE A 380 42.97 13.66 -19.17
N ASN A 381 44.29 13.44 -19.21
CA ASN A 381 44.95 12.89 -20.40
C ASN A 381 44.33 11.55 -20.82
N LEU A 382 44.06 10.66 -19.85
CA LEU A 382 43.44 9.36 -20.11
C LEU A 382 41.98 9.48 -20.56
N LEU A 383 41.19 10.40 -19.97
CA LEU A 383 39.82 10.63 -20.40
C LEU A 383 39.77 11.27 -21.79
N ASP A 384 40.66 12.20 -22.09
CA ASP A 384 40.74 12.90 -23.38
C ASP A 384 41.09 11.92 -24.51
N GLU A 385 42.00 10.98 -24.28
CA GLU A 385 42.31 9.88 -25.22
C GLU A 385 41.10 8.98 -25.53
N LEU A 386 40.13 8.90 -24.62
CA LEU A 386 38.89 8.16 -24.80
C LEU A 386 37.75 9.01 -25.39
N GLY A 387 37.98 10.31 -25.67
CA GLY A 387 36.91 11.25 -26.04
C GLY A 387 35.95 11.58 -24.89
N LEU A 388 36.35 11.31 -23.65
CA LEU A 388 35.60 11.57 -22.40
C LEU A 388 36.11 12.81 -21.65
N GLY A 389 37.11 13.50 -22.19
CA GLY A 389 37.72 14.72 -21.63
C GLY A 389 37.08 16.03 -22.11
N GLU A 390 35.88 16.00 -22.71
CA GLU A 390 35.21 17.20 -23.18
C GLU A 390 34.71 18.09 -22.02
N PRO A 391 34.96 19.41 -22.06
CA PRO A 391 34.46 20.34 -21.05
C PRO A 391 32.94 20.59 -21.18
N GLY A 392 32.38 21.20 -20.13
CA GLY A 392 30.99 21.64 -20.09
C GLY A 392 30.01 20.57 -19.62
N PHE A 393 30.40 19.70 -18.68
CA PHE A 393 29.44 18.81 -18.01
C PHE A 393 28.30 19.63 -17.37
N ASP A 394 27.05 19.19 -17.53
CA ASP A 394 25.85 19.86 -17.01
C ASP A 394 25.67 21.32 -17.51
N SER A 395 26.39 21.72 -18.57
CA SER A 395 26.23 23.03 -19.19
C SER A 395 25.05 23.08 -20.17
N VAL A 396 24.77 24.26 -20.75
CA VAL A 396 23.80 24.42 -21.85
C VAL A 396 24.09 23.47 -23.01
N GLY A 397 25.37 23.21 -23.25
CA GLY A 397 25.84 22.32 -24.30
C GLY A 397 25.72 20.84 -23.99
N ASP A 398 25.42 20.42 -22.75
CA ASP A 398 25.25 19.02 -22.33
C ASP A 398 23.77 18.63 -22.37
N ILE A 399 23.28 18.38 -23.58
CA ILE A 399 21.84 18.26 -23.84
C ILE A 399 21.35 16.85 -23.55
N ILE A 400 20.31 16.76 -22.70
CA ILE A 400 19.72 15.48 -22.30
C ILE A 400 18.66 15.05 -23.32
N SER A 401 18.70 13.76 -23.71
CA SER A 401 17.70 13.21 -24.62
C SER A 401 17.29 11.79 -24.27
N CYS A 402 16.02 11.48 -24.53
CA CYS A 402 15.59 10.08 -24.51
C CYS A 402 16.01 9.36 -25.81
N PRO A 403 15.92 8.02 -25.87
CA PRO A 403 16.19 7.29 -27.12
C PRO A 403 15.35 7.77 -28.31
N GLY A 404 14.06 8.10 -28.09
CA GLY A 404 13.18 8.56 -29.16
C GLY A 404 12.98 7.46 -30.22
N THR A 405 12.90 7.85 -31.50
CA THR A 405 12.68 6.91 -32.60
C THR A 405 13.82 5.90 -32.84
N SER A 406 14.97 6.04 -32.18
CA SER A 406 16.08 5.09 -32.31
C SER A 406 15.69 3.67 -31.89
N THR A 407 14.98 3.54 -30.77
CA THR A 407 14.57 2.23 -30.21
C THR A 407 13.18 2.24 -29.57
N CYS A 408 12.56 3.39 -29.32
CA CYS A 408 11.30 3.46 -28.57
C CYS A 408 10.06 3.31 -29.45
N ASN A 409 9.14 2.41 -29.07
CA ASN A 409 7.83 2.24 -29.72
C ASN A 409 6.97 3.52 -29.69
N LEU A 410 7.15 4.34 -28.66
CA LEU A 410 6.38 5.59 -28.48
C LEU A 410 7.06 6.82 -29.10
N GLY A 411 8.27 6.67 -29.65
CA GLY A 411 8.99 7.78 -30.26
C GLY A 411 8.26 8.29 -31.49
N ILE A 412 7.94 9.59 -31.50
CA ILE A 412 7.33 10.28 -32.65
C ILE A 412 8.41 10.89 -33.52
N THR A 413 9.41 11.55 -32.90
CA THR A 413 10.56 12.14 -33.61
C THR A 413 11.90 11.75 -32.97
N SER A 414 12.97 12.00 -33.71
CA SER A 414 14.37 11.72 -33.37
C SER A 414 14.89 12.72 -32.34
N SER A 415 14.79 12.37 -31.05
CA SER A 415 15.36 13.20 -29.99
C SER A 415 16.89 13.20 -30.02
N LYS A 416 17.54 12.05 -30.25
CA LYS A 416 19.00 11.97 -30.36
C LYS A 416 19.55 12.73 -31.58
N GLY A 417 18.84 12.67 -32.72
CA GLY A 417 19.24 13.41 -33.92
C GLY A 417 19.24 14.93 -33.69
N VAL A 418 18.17 15.48 -33.11
CA VAL A 418 18.09 16.90 -32.77
C VAL A 418 19.16 17.29 -31.74
N THR A 419 19.39 16.45 -30.71
CA THR A 419 20.42 16.70 -29.71
C THR A 419 21.81 16.85 -30.34
N SER A 420 22.23 15.93 -31.22
CA SER A 420 23.55 16.00 -31.85
C SER A 420 23.79 17.32 -32.59
N VAL A 421 22.78 17.80 -33.33
CA VAL A 421 22.87 19.05 -34.08
C VAL A 421 22.91 20.27 -33.17
N LEU A 422 22.13 20.26 -32.09
CA LEU A 422 22.13 21.36 -31.12
C LEU A 422 23.42 21.43 -30.32
N GLU A 423 23.99 20.28 -29.91
CA GLU A 423 25.27 20.26 -29.21
C GLU A 423 26.39 20.82 -30.10
N GLU A 424 26.44 20.42 -31.37
CA GLU A 424 27.41 20.94 -32.35
C GLU A 424 27.22 22.45 -32.58
N MET A 425 25.98 22.92 -32.70
CA MET A 425 25.67 24.35 -32.81
C MET A 425 26.13 25.12 -31.57
N ILE A 426 25.86 24.65 -30.36
CA ILE A 426 26.28 25.35 -29.14
C ILE A 426 27.80 25.40 -29.04
N GLN A 427 28.49 24.29 -29.35
CA GLN A 427 29.96 24.23 -29.33
C GLN A 427 30.61 25.16 -30.37
N SER A 428 29.97 25.38 -31.52
CA SER A 428 30.51 26.22 -32.59
C SER A 428 30.15 27.71 -32.43
N GLU A 429 28.89 28.01 -32.13
CA GLU A 429 28.33 29.37 -32.13
C GLU A 429 28.28 30.01 -30.73
N TYR A 430 28.11 29.22 -29.66
CA TYR A 430 27.89 29.70 -28.29
C TYR A 430 28.91 29.15 -27.29
N LYS A 431 30.20 29.27 -27.62
CA LYS A 431 31.31 28.69 -26.87
C LYS A 431 31.31 29.03 -25.37
N ASP A 432 30.90 30.24 -25.00
CA ASP A 432 30.87 30.68 -23.61
C ASP A 432 29.76 30.00 -22.79
N LEU A 433 28.71 29.46 -23.44
CA LEU A 433 27.61 28.79 -22.75
C LEU A 433 28.01 27.43 -22.18
N ILE A 434 29.17 26.87 -22.53
CA ILE A 434 29.70 25.68 -21.85
C ILE A 434 30.08 25.95 -20.39
N LEU A 435 30.23 27.22 -20.01
CA LEU A 435 30.46 27.66 -18.62
C LEU A 435 29.14 27.93 -17.87
N ASN A 436 28.01 27.96 -18.57
CA ASN A 436 26.71 28.19 -17.95
C ASN A 436 26.03 26.85 -17.67
N SER A 437 25.85 26.55 -16.39
CA SER A 437 25.11 25.37 -15.90
C SER A 437 23.71 25.74 -15.38
N ASP A 438 23.21 26.94 -15.66
CA ASP A 438 21.88 27.37 -15.20
C ASP A 438 20.80 27.00 -16.23
N ILE A 439 21.13 27.01 -17.52
CA ILE A 439 20.19 26.71 -18.60
C ILE A 439 20.31 25.24 -19.00
N LYS A 440 19.22 24.49 -18.84
CA LYS A 440 19.09 23.11 -19.27
C LYS A 440 18.25 23.03 -20.54
N ILE A 441 18.79 22.35 -21.55
CA ILE A 441 18.05 21.94 -22.74
C ILE A 441 17.76 20.44 -22.62
N LYS A 442 16.49 20.06 -22.68
CA LYS A 442 16.09 18.64 -22.56
C LYS A 442 15.06 18.22 -23.61
N ILE A 443 15.28 17.08 -24.24
CA ILE A 443 14.53 16.64 -25.44
C ILE A 443 13.92 15.26 -25.23
N SER A 444 12.67 15.08 -25.64
CA SER A 444 12.00 13.78 -25.68
C SER A 444 11.41 13.50 -27.05
N GLY A 445 11.49 12.27 -27.56
CA GLY A 445 10.86 11.90 -28.83
C GLY A 445 9.32 11.87 -28.78
N CYS A 446 8.70 12.00 -27.59
CA CYS A 446 7.24 12.11 -27.41
C CYS A 446 6.89 12.82 -26.09
N MET A 447 5.61 13.06 -25.85
CA MET A 447 5.07 13.77 -24.68
C MET A 447 5.27 13.06 -23.33
N ASN A 448 5.82 11.84 -23.27
CA ASN A 448 5.93 11.08 -22.01
C ASN A 448 7.01 11.59 -21.04
N GLY A 449 7.90 12.48 -21.49
CA GLY A 449 8.86 13.15 -20.61
C GLY A 449 10.03 12.30 -20.13
N CYS A 450 10.45 11.29 -20.90
CA CYS A 450 11.61 10.45 -20.55
C CYS A 450 12.93 11.24 -20.49
N GLY A 451 13.08 12.24 -21.36
CA GLY A 451 14.19 13.20 -21.31
C GLY A 451 13.94 14.35 -20.34
N GLN A 452 12.82 14.38 -19.61
CA GLN A 452 12.48 15.43 -18.63
C GLN A 452 12.26 16.85 -19.21
N HIS A 453 11.75 16.94 -20.44
CA HIS A 453 11.56 18.23 -21.15
C HIS A 453 10.67 19.26 -20.43
N SER A 454 9.70 18.84 -19.60
CA SER A 454 8.78 19.76 -18.92
C SER A 454 9.41 20.51 -17.74
N ILE A 455 10.63 20.14 -17.32
CA ILE A 455 11.37 20.75 -16.20
C ILE A 455 12.71 21.33 -16.66
N ALA A 456 12.80 21.60 -17.96
CA ALA A 456 13.94 22.25 -18.56
C ALA A 456 13.60 23.72 -18.80
N ASN A 457 14.62 24.57 -18.72
CA ASN A 457 14.49 25.97 -19.11
C ASN A 457 14.04 26.07 -20.57
N ILE A 458 14.60 25.20 -21.42
CA ILE A 458 14.22 25.02 -22.82
C ILE A 458 13.95 23.52 -23.06
N GLY A 459 12.69 23.16 -23.23
CA GLY A 459 12.24 21.78 -23.41
C GLY A 459 11.69 21.52 -24.79
N PHE A 460 11.90 20.30 -25.30
CA PHE A 460 11.29 19.84 -26.55
C PHE A 460 10.65 18.47 -26.40
N HIS A 461 9.48 18.28 -27.01
CA HIS A 461 8.95 16.94 -27.19
C HIS A 461 8.44 16.67 -28.60
N GLY A 462 8.65 15.45 -29.09
CA GLY A 462 8.22 15.03 -30.43
C GLY A 462 6.71 15.14 -30.65
N SER A 463 6.36 15.51 -31.88
CA SER A 463 5.02 15.70 -32.42
C SER A 463 5.09 15.57 -33.95
N SER A 464 3.95 15.75 -34.63
CA SER A 464 3.90 15.94 -36.07
C SER A 464 3.04 17.16 -36.45
N ILE A 465 3.22 17.66 -37.67
CA ILE A 465 2.40 18.70 -38.32
C ILE A 465 1.89 18.15 -39.66
N LYS A 466 0.63 18.43 -40.02
CA LYS A 466 0.02 18.04 -41.30
C LYS A 466 0.09 19.19 -42.29
N ARG A 467 0.51 18.94 -43.53
CA ARG A 467 0.53 19.90 -44.65
C ARG A 467 0.14 19.20 -45.96
N GLY A 468 -0.94 19.64 -46.61
CA GLY A 468 -1.30 19.19 -47.96
C GLY A 468 -1.42 17.68 -48.15
N GLY A 469 -1.85 16.93 -47.12
CA GLY A 469 -1.92 15.47 -47.12
C GLY A 469 -0.64 14.75 -46.67
N ALA A 470 0.51 15.44 -46.62
CA ALA A 470 1.76 14.93 -46.06
C ALA A 470 1.90 15.29 -44.58
N VAL A 471 2.72 14.51 -43.86
CA VAL A 471 3.02 14.73 -42.44
C VAL A 471 4.51 14.97 -42.29
N LEU A 472 4.88 16.02 -41.56
CA LEU A 472 6.27 16.37 -41.28
C LEU A 472 6.60 16.20 -39.78
N PRO A 473 7.86 15.84 -39.45
CA PRO A 473 8.33 15.72 -38.08
C PRO A 473 8.36 17.09 -37.41
N ALA A 474 7.83 17.16 -36.19
CA ALA A 474 7.77 18.40 -35.44
C ALA A 474 8.15 18.21 -33.97
N MET A 475 8.47 19.30 -33.30
CA MET A 475 8.63 19.33 -31.85
C MET A 475 7.77 20.41 -31.25
N GLN A 476 7.09 20.08 -30.15
CA GLN A 476 6.51 21.05 -29.25
C GLN A 476 7.64 21.71 -28.47
N VAL A 477 7.70 23.04 -28.52
CA VAL A 477 8.60 23.87 -27.73
C VAL A 477 7.97 24.14 -26.37
N LEU A 478 8.75 24.01 -25.30
CA LEU A 478 8.39 24.33 -23.93
C LEU A 478 9.45 25.24 -23.32
N ILE A 479 9.05 26.25 -22.55
CA ILE A 479 9.98 27.21 -21.94
C ILE A 479 9.57 27.50 -20.49
N GLY A 480 10.54 27.71 -19.60
CA GLY A 480 10.30 28.18 -18.24
C GLY A 480 10.12 27.08 -17.19
N GLY A 481 10.63 25.86 -17.45
CA GLY A 481 10.71 24.80 -16.44
C GLY A 481 12.03 24.85 -15.66
N GLY A 482 12.08 24.19 -14.51
CA GLY A 482 13.28 24.16 -13.66
C GLY A 482 13.10 25.02 -12.42
N PHE A 483 14.17 25.66 -11.94
CA PHE A 483 14.16 26.49 -10.72
C PHE A 483 14.47 27.95 -11.07
N ASN A 484 13.88 28.87 -10.32
CA ASN A 484 14.23 30.29 -10.35
C ASN A 484 15.34 30.62 -9.34
N SER A 485 15.79 31.87 -9.27
CA SER A 485 16.85 32.30 -8.33
C SER A 485 16.50 32.11 -6.84
N LEU A 486 15.21 32.00 -6.51
CA LEU A 486 14.71 31.72 -5.17
C LEU A 486 14.62 30.22 -4.85
N GLY A 487 15.03 29.33 -5.77
CA GLY A 487 14.88 27.89 -5.61
C GLY A 487 13.43 27.39 -5.74
N THR A 488 12.53 28.22 -6.26
CA THR A 488 11.14 27.82 -6.50
C THR A 488 11.05 26.99 -7.77
N PRO A 489 10.53 25.75 -7.71
CA PRO A 489 10.41 24.91 -8.89
C PRO A 489 9.23 25.31 -9.77
N SER A 490 9.37 25.09 -11.08
CA SER A 490 8.41 25.47 -12.12
C SER A 490 8.32 24.42 -13.22
N ILE A 491 7.15 24.31 -13.83
CA ILE A 491 6.89 23.47 -15.01
C ILE A 491 6.86 24.38 -16.23
N ALA A 492 7.54 23.95 -17.30
CA ALA A 492 7.61 24.67 -18.55
C ALA A 492 6.25 24.80 -19.25
N ASP A 493 5.99 25.99 -19.78
CA ASP A 493 4.81 26.28 -20.60
C ASP A 493 4.97 25.72 -22.00
N LYS A 494 3.90 25.15 -22.55
CA LYS A 494 3.83 24.80 -23.98
C LYS A 494 3.68 26.07 -24.83
N ILE A 495 4.68 26.40 -25.63
CA ILE A 495 4.70 27.60 -26.48
C ILE A 495 4.02 27.33 -27.83
N THR A 496 4.65 26.58 -28.72
CA THR A 496 4.09 26.19 -30.03
C THR A 496 4.82 24.98 -30.61
N LYS A 497 4.35 24.46 -31.75
CA LYS A 497 5.00 23.38 -32.50
C LYS A 497 5.79 23.95 -33.67
N VAL A 498 7.00 23.45 -33.88
CA VAL A 498 7.86 23.82 -35.01
C VAL A 498 8.39 22.55 -35.70
N PRO A 499 8.70 22.59 -37.01
CA PRO A 499 9.38 21.49 -37.68
C PRO A 499 10.72 21.16 -37.00
N THR A 500 11.12 19.88 -36.98
CA THR A 500 12.38 19.48 -36.31
C THR A 500 13.60 20.17 -36.90
N LYS A 501 13.61 20.44 -38.21
CA LYS A 501 14.67 21.18 -38.91
C LYS A 501 14.76 22.66 -38.51
N SER A 502 13.69 23.26 -37.99
CA SER A 502 13.68 24.65 -37.49
C SER A 502 14.12 24.77 -36.03
N VAL A 503 14.25 23.65 -35.29
CA VAL A 503 14.64 23.66 -33.87
C VAL A 503 15.97 24.38 -33.64
N PRO A 504 17.03 24.19 -34.46
CA PRO A 504 18.26 24.95 -34.34
C PRO A 504 18.05 26.47 -34.34
N ASP A 505 17.28 26.99 -35.30
CA ASP A 505 17.03 28.43 -35.40
C ASP A 505 16.18 28.97 -34.24
N VAL A 506 15.22 28.17 -33.77
CA VAL A 506 14.42 28.50 -32.59
C VAL A 506 15.31 28.62 -31.35
N VAL A 507 16.25 27.69 -31.14
CA VAL A 507 17.20 27.76 -30.01
C VAL A 507 18.11 28.98 -30.14
N ARG A 508 18.63 29.28 -31.34
CA ARG A 508 19.44 30.49 -31.57
C ARG A 508 18.71 31.76 -31.16
N VAL A 509 17.46 31.90 -31.59
CA VAL A 509 16.65 33.09 -31.28
C VAL A 509 16.36 33.19 -29.78
N ILE A 510 16.02 32.08 -29.12
CA ILE A 510 15.77 32.05 -27.67
C ILE A 510 17.03 32.44 -26.87
N LEU A 511 18.18 31.84 -27.22
CA LEU A 511 19.43 32.13 -26.52
C LEU A 511 19.92 33.55 -26.78
N SER A 512 19.86 34.01 -28.04
CA SER A 512 20.25 35.38 -28.39
C SER A 512 19.39 36.41 -27.68
N ASP A 513 18.07 36.20 -27.65
CA ASP A 513 17.13 37.08 -26.94
C ASP A 513 17.47 37.18 -25.45
N TYR A 514 17.64 36.05 -24.77
CA TYR A 514 18.02 36.03 -23.36
C TYR A 514 19.36 36.73 -23.12
N LEU A 515 20.38 36.44 -23.94
CA LEU A 515 21.71 37.02 -23.77
C LEU A 515 21.74 38.54 -24.00
N LEU A 516 20.88 39.06 -24.88
CA LEU A 516 20.79 40.49 -25.19
C LEU A 516 19.93 41.27 -24.18
N ASN A 517 18.88 40.66 -23.65
CA ASN A 517 17.82 41.36 -22.90
C ASN A 517 17.76 41.02 -21.40
N LYS A 518 18.62 40.11 -20.91
CA LYS A 518 18.70 39.80 -19.49
C LYS A 518 19.28 40.98 -18.69
N GLU A 519 18.80 41.12 -17.47
CA GLU A 519 19.42 41.99 -16.47
C GLU A 519 20.71 41.36 -15.92
N ASN A 520 21.54 42.16 -15.25
CA ASN A 520 22.81 41.67 -14.72
C ASN A 520 22.58 40.60 -13.64
N GLY A 521 23.10 39.39 -13.85
CA GLY A 521 22.93 38.26 -12.95
C GLY A 521 21.55 37.59 -12.98
N GLU A 522 20.64 38.02 -13.86
CA GLU A 522 19.31 37.42 -14.01
C GLU A 522 19.42 35.97 -14.54
N MET A 523 18.77 35.01 -13.89
CA MET A 523 18.67 33.64 -14.38
C MET A 523 17.61 33.53 -15.49
N PHE A 524 17.71 32.52 -16.34
CA PHE A 524 16.77 32.31 -17.45
C PHE A 524 15.30 32.19 -17.01
N ASN A 525 15.02 31.54 -15.88
CA ASN A 525 13.64 31.41 -15.40
C ASN A 525 13.08 32.71 -14.81
N ASP A 526 13.94 33.56 -14.25
CA ASP A 526 13.54 34.90 -13.80
C ASP A 526 13.22 35.77 -15.02
N TYR A 527 14.09 35.74 -16.03
CA TYR A 527 13.85 36.39 -17.33
C TYR A 527 12.53 35.93 -17.97
N TYR A 528 12.30 34.61 -18.04
CA TYR A 528 11.06 34.05 -18.56
C TYR A 528 9.83 34.55 -17.77
N SER A 529 9.94 34.60 -16.43
CA SER A 529 8.86 35.09 -15.57
C SER A 529 8.54 36.57 -15.80
N ARG A 530 9.55 37.37 -16.18
CA ARG A 530 9.41 38.79 -16.49
C ARG A 530 8.76 39.04 -17.86
N VAL A 531 9.17 38.33 -18.90
CA VAL A 531 8.68 38.57 -20.28
C VAL A 531 7.43 37.76 -20.64
N GLY A 532 7.30 36.56 -20.05
CA GLY A 532 6.13 35.70 -20.16
C GLY A 532 5.98 34.91 -21.47
N LYS A 533 5.00 34.02 -21.46
CA LYS A 533 4.71 33.05 -22.54
C LYS A 533 4.44 33.69 -23.91
N ILE A 534 3.65 34.76 -23.94
CA ILE A 534 3.19 35.39 -25.20
C ILE A 534 4.38 36.00 -25.94
N TYR A 535 5.31 36.61 -25.21
CA TYR A 535 6.54 37.16 -25.78
C TYR A 535 7.32 36.10 -26.58
N TYR A 536 7.56 34.93 -25.98
CA TYR A 536 8.22 33.82 -26.66
C TYR A 536 7.42 33.26 -27.82
N PHE A 537 6.09 33.18 -27.70
CA PHE A 537 5.23 32.76 -28.80
C PHE A 537 5.37 33.69 -30.01
N ASP A 538 5.25 35.00 -29.80
CA ASP A 538 5.36 36.00 -30.86
C ASP A 538 6.74 36.01 -31.53
N MET A 539 7.79 35.73 -30.75
CA MET A 539 9.15 35.62 -31.25
C MET A 539 9.35 34.41 -32.17
N ILE A 540 8.75 33.25 -31.84
CA ILE A 540 9.00 32.00 -32.58
C ILE A 540 7.87 31.62 -33.56
N LYS A 541 6.74 32.35 -33.60
CA LYS A 541 5.60 32.04 -34.47
C LYS A 541 5.97 31.96 -35.96
N LYS A 542 6.98 32.72 -36.41
CA LYS A 542 7.46 32.66 -37.80
C LYS A 542 7.99 31.28 -38.21
N TYR A 543 8.49 30.48 -37.26
CA TYR A 543 8.97 29.12 -37.48
C TYR A 543 7.85 28.07 -37.50
N THR A 544 6.60 28.50 -37.28
CA THR A 544 5.42 27.62 -37.37
C THR A 544 4.82 27.60 -38.77
N ASP A 545 5.18 28.57 -39.62
CA ASP A 545 4.70 28.63 -40.99
C ASP A 545 5.37 27.53 -41.82
N VAL A 546 4.54 26.61 -42.31
CA VAL A 546 4.97 25.48 -43.12
C VAL A 546 4.74 25.70 -44.62
N SER A 547 4.21 26.86 -45.04
CA SER A 547 3.75 27.12 -46.41
C SER A 547 4.84 27.10 -47.47
N SER A 548 6.09 27.39 -47.11
CA SER A 548 7.24 27.56 -48.01
C SER A 548 8.36 26.51 -47.82
N LEU A 549 8.12 25.46 -47.03
CA LEU A 549 9.17 24.48 -46.69
C LEU A 549 9.51 23.53 -47.84
N THR A 550 10.81 23.21 -47.96
CA THR A 550 11.40 22.28 -48.95
C THR A 550 11.24 20.81 -48.54
N ASP A 551 11.58 19.88 -49.44
CA ASP A 551 11.44 18.43 -49.22
C ASP A 551 12.26 17.88 -48.03
N ASP A 552 13.38 18.52 -47.66
CA ASP A 552 14.21 18.11 -46.51
C ASP A 552 13.45 18.20 -45.17
N TYR A 553 12.44 19.07 -45.06
CA TYR A 553 11.61 19.19 -43.87
C TYR A 553 10.70 17.98 -43.65
N PHE A 554 10.57 17.09 -44.63
CA PHE A 554 9.87 15.82 -44.48
C PHE A 554 10.80 14.69 -44.02
N ILE A 555 12.09 14.95 -43.78
CA ILE A 555 13.05 13.98 -43.26
C ILE A 555 13.42 14.40 -41.83
N ASP A 556 13.36 13.47 -40.89
CA ASP A 556 13.74 13.76 -39.50
C ASP A 556 15.26 13.67 -39.30
N TRP A 557 15.79 14.29 -38.25
CA TRP A 557 17.23 14.29 -38.01
C TRP A 557 17.78 12.88 -37.76
N GLY A 558 18.86 12.53 -38.47
CA GLY A 558 19.51 11.21 -38.40
C GLY A 558 18.79 10.10 -39.18
N HIS A 559 17.85 10.46 -40.05
CA HIS A 559 17.16 9.54 -40.97
C HIS A 559 17.39 9.99 -42.42
N GLU A 560 17.25 9.04 -43.35
CA GLU A 560 17.31 9.29 -44.81
C GLU A 560 15.92 9.19 -45.47
N GLU A 561 14.98 8.54 -44.78
CA GLU A 561 13.65 8.26 -45.30
C GLU A 561 12.65 9.40 -45.03
N LYS A 562 11.63 9.53 -45.88
CA LYS A 562 10.51 10.45 -45.63
C LYS A 562 9.75 10.03 -44.37
N PHE A 563 9.50 11.01 -43.51
CA PHE A 563 8.83 10.85 -42.23
C PHE A 563 7.45 10.23 -42.39
N LYS A 564 7.21 9.21 -41.57
CA LYS A 564 5.90 8.61 -41.35
C LYS A 564 5.64 8.58 -39.85
N THR A 565 4.42 8.96 -39.47
CA THR A 565 4.02 8.85 -38.06
C THR A 565 3.75 7.40 -37.72
N GLU A 566 4.76 6.73 -37.19
CA GLU A 566 4.70 5.35 -36.74
C GLU A 566 4.88 5.31 -35.22
N ILE A 567 3.75 5.27 -34.53
CA ILE A 567 3.68 5.18 -33.08
C ILE A 567 3.17 3.78 -32.73
N GLY A 568 4.05 2.95 -32.20
CA GLY A 568 3.69 1.65 -31.64
C GLY A 568 3.00 1.78 -30.28
N VAL A 569 2.57 0.65 -29.73
CA VAL A 569 2.01 0.62 -28.37
C VAL A 569 3.14 0.58 -27.36
N GLY A 570 3.17 1.54 -26.44
CA GLY A 570 4.10 1.48 -25.33
C GLY A 570 3.68 0.39 -24.36
N GLU A 571 4.52 -0.61 -24.09
CA GLU A 571 4.17 -1.75 -23.23
C GLU A 571 3.81 -1.35 -21.79
N CYS A 572 4.46 -0.31 -21.28
CA CYS A 572 4.08 0.28 -20.01
C CYS A 572 2.83 1.18 -20.14
N ALA A 573 2.42 1.63 -21.32
CA ALA A 573 1.33 2.60 -21.54
C ALA A 573 0.06 2.02 -22.19
N GLY A 574 0.14 0.82 -22.79
CA GLY A 574 -0.93 0.15 -23.54
C GLY A 574 -2.02 -0.43 -22.65
N VAL A 575 -3.24 -0.52 -23.19
CA VAL A 575 -4.46 -0.99 -22.51
C VAL A 575 -4.30 -2.46 -22.09
N MET A 576 -4.73 -2.80 -20.88
CA MET A 576 -4.86 -4.20 -20.47
C MET A 576 -6.31 -4.62 -20.71
N VAL A 577 -6.52 -5.80 -21.29
CA VAL A 577 -7.85 -6.38 -21.39
C VAL A 577 -8.05 -7.29 -20.19
N ASP A 578 -9.02 -6.96 -19.34
CA ASP A 578 -9.36 -7.75 -18.17
C ASP A 578 -10.25 -8.94 -18.58
N LEU A 579 -9.64 -10.01 -19.06
CA LEU A 579 -10.32 -11.28 -19.30
C LEU A 579 -10.47 -12.04 -17.97
N ILE A 580 -11.66 -12.55 -17.69
CA ILE A 580 -11.96 -13.29 -16.45
C ILE A 580 -10.95 -14.43 -16.22
N GLY A 581 -10.58 -15.16 -17.28
CA GLY A 581 -9.56 -16.21 -17.20
C GLY A 581 -8.20 -15.71 -16.68
N SER A 582 -7.69 -14.60 -17.22
CA SER A 582 -6.43 -13.99 -16.78
C SER A 582 -6.52 -13.49 -15.33
N ILE A 583 -7.68 -12.96 -14.89
CA ILE A 583 -7.88 -12.55 -13.50
C ILE A 583 -7.78 -13.75 -12.54
N ILE A 584 -8.35 -14.90 -12.92
CA ILE A 584 -8.29 -16.15 -12.14
C ILE A 584 -6.86 -16.69 -12.10
N GLU A 585 -6.16 -16.75 -13.24
CA GLU A 585 -4.76 -17.16 -13.29
C GLU A 585 -3.87 -16.28 -12.40
N ASP A 586 -4.06 -14.95 -12.43
CA ASP A 586 -3.37 -14.04 -11.53
C ASP A 586 -3.69 -14.33 -10.05
N ALA A 587 -4.93 -14.73 -9.74
CA ALA A 587 -5.33 -15.11 -8.38
C ALA A 587 -4.63 -16.40 -7.92
N GLU A 588 -4.51 -17.41 -8.79
CA GLU A 588 -3.78 -18.65 -8.50
C GLU A 588 -2.28 -18.40 -8.24
N VAL A 589 -1.66 -17.53 -9.04
CA VAL A 589 -0.26 -17.11 -8.83
C VAL A 589 -0.09 -16.43 -7.47
N LYS A 590 -0.99 -15.50 -7.12
CA LYS A 590 -0.98 -14.82 -5.81
C LYS A 590 -1.24 -15.78 -4.65
N LEU A 591 -2.09 -16.79 -4.83
CA LEU A 591 -2.36 -17.81 -3.83
C LEU A 591 -1.12 -18.67 -3.58
N SER A 592 -0.38 -19.05 -4.63
CA SER A 592 0.91 -19.72 -4.51
C SER A 592 1.91 -18.90 -3.70
N TRP A 593 2.02 -17.60 -3.97
CA TRP A 593 2.86 -16.69 -3.19
C TRP A 593 2.41 -16.59 -1.72
N ALA A 594 1.10 -16.58 -1.46
CA ALA A 594 0.57 -16.58 -0.10
C ALA A 594 0.99 -17.85 0.68
N PHE A 595 0.87 -19.03 0.06
CA PHE A 595 1.31 -20.29 0.67
C PHE A 595 2.83 -20.34 0.90
N GLU A 596 3.62 -19.86 -0.06
CA GLU A 596 5.08 -19.82 0.07
C GLU A 596 5.51 -18.89 1.21
N ALA A 597 4.95 -17.68 1.28
CA ALA A 597 5.20 -16.73 2.36
C ALA A 597 4.77 -17.31 3.72
N PHE A 598 3.60 -17.95 3.79
CA PHE A 598 3.10 -18.60 5.00
C PHE A 598 4.05 -19.72 5.47
N THR A 599 4.49 -20.57 4.54
CA THR A 599 5.44 -21.67 4.83
C THR A 599 6.81 -21.14 5.26
N SER A 600 7.21 -19.99 4.74
CA SER A 600 8.45 -19.29 5.11
C SER A 600 8.32 -18.45 6.39
N LEU A 601 7.16 -18.50 7.08
CA LEU A 601 6.84 -17.72 8.28
C LEU A 601 6.80 -16.20 8.06
N GLU A 602 6.68 -15.75 6.82
CA GLU A 602 6.50 -14.35 6.42
C GLU A 602 5.01 -13.96 6.48
N TYR A 603 4.40 -14.02 7.66
CA TYR A 603 2.93 -13.90 7.83
C TYR A 603 2.33 -12.62 7.27
N ALA A 604 2.99 -11.47 7.42
CA ALA A 604 2.50 -10.20 6.89
C ALA A 604 2.37 -10.22 5.35
N ASP A 605 3.34 -10.85 4.70
CA ASP A 605 3.42 -10.99 3.25
C ASP A 605 2.37 -12.01 2.77
N ALA A 606 2.21 -13.11 3.50
CA ALA A 606 1.15 -14.10 3.26
C ALA A 606 -0.25 -13.48 3.35
N ILE A 607 -0.51 -12.65 4.37
CA ILE A 607 -1.78 -11.91 4.52
C ILE A 607 -1.99 -10.97 3.34
N TYR A 608 -0.96 -10.26 2.91
CA TYR A 608 -1.06 -9.34 1.77
C TYR A 608 -1.36 -10.08 0.46
N HIS A 609 -0.69 -11.21 0.21
CA HIS A 609 -0.95 -12.02 -0.97
C HIS A 609 -2.36 -12.62 -0.94
N ALA A 610 -2.80 -13.16 0.21
CA ALA A 610 -4.16 -13.67 0.38
C ALA A 610 -5.23 -12.58 0.15
N TYR A 611 -4.99 -11.35 0.63
CA TYR A 611 -5.85 -10.21 0.32
C TYR A 611 -5.94 -9.97 -1.20
N ASN A 612 -4.84 -10.01 -1.93
CA ASN A 612 -4.87 -9.85 -3.39
C ASN A 612 -5.60 -10.99 -4.11
N VAL A 613 -5.59 -12.21 -3.58
CA VAL A 613 -6.42 -13.32 -4.09
C VAL A 613 -7.90 -12.95 -3.98
N MET A 614 -8.33 -12.45 -2.82
CA MET A 614 -9.72 -12.00 -2.60
C MET A 614 -10.10 -10.86 -3.55
N ILE A 615 -9.22 -9.88 -3.72
CA ILE A 615 -9.44 -8.75 -4.66
C ILE A 615 -9.61 -9.24 -6.10
N ASN A 616 -8.76 -10.16 -6.55
CA ASN A 616 -8.89 -10.72 -7.89
C ASN A 616 -10.18 -11.55 -8.04
N GLY A 617 -10.54 -12.36 -7.04
CA GLY A 617 -11.78 -13.11 -7.04
C GLY A 617 -13.01 -12.20 -7.14
N ALA A 618 -13.05 -11.14 -6.33
CA ALA A 618 -14.08 -10.12 -6.39
C ALA A 618 -14.12 -9.43 -7.77
N LYS A 619 -12.95 -9.09 -8.34
CA LYS A 619 -12.85 -8.49 -9.68
C LYS A 619 -13.40 -9.40 -10.77
N ALA A 620 -13.07 -10.68 -10.77
CA ALA A 620 -13.56 -11.65 -11.74
C ALA A 620 -15.10 -11.71 -11.74
N LEU A 621 -15.69 -11.75 -10.55
CA LEU A 621 -17.13 -11.79 -10.37
C LEU A 621 -17.82 -10.48 -10.75
N LEU A 622 -17.27 -9.35 -10.37
CA LEU A 622 -17.82 -8.05 -10.77
C LEU A 622 -17.73 -7.83 -12.28
N THR A 623 -16.68 -8.34 -12.92
CA THR A 623 -16.53 -8.31 -14.38
C THR A 623 -17.59 -9.16 -15.07
N LEU A 624 -17.95 -10.32 -14.52
CA LEU A 624 -19.09 -11.14 -14.99
C LEU A 624 -20.43 -10.39 -14.95
N HIS A 625 -20.58 -9.43 -14.04
CA HIS A 625 -21.77 -8.61 -13.89
C HIS A 625 -21.65 -7.23 -14.57
N GLU A 626 -20.69 -7.06 -15.50
CA GLU A 626 -20.47 -5.84 -16.27
C GLU A 626 -20.26 -4.58 -15.40
N LYS A 627 -19.79 -4.76 -14.16
CA LYS A 627 -19.49 -3.64 -13.25
C LYS A 627 -18.08 -3.13 -13.50
N GLU A 628 -17.93 -1.81 -13.64
CA GLU A 628 -16.60 -1.19 -13.75
C GLU A 628 -15.79 -1.34 -12.45
N THR A 629 -14.53 -1.75 -12.57
CA THR A 629 -13.68 -2.10 -11.43
C THR A 629 -12.35 -1.34 -11.44
N ASN A 630 -12.43 -0.03 -11.16
CA ASN A 630 -11.30 0.87 -11.41
C ASN A 630 -10.30 0.99 -10.24
N THR A 631 -10.66 0.55 -9.01
CA THR A 631 -9.81 0.59 -7.80
C THR A 631 -10.06 -0.65 -6.93
N GLN A 632 -9.12 -1.02 -6.04
CA GLN A 632 -9.37 -2.15 -5.10
C GLN A 632 -10.42 -1.80 -4.05
N TYR A 633 -10.43 -0.56 -3.56
CA TYR A 633 -11.44 -0.10 -2.60
C TYR A 633 -12.85 -0.15 -3.20
N GLY A 634 -12.99 0.32 -4.45
CA GLY A 634 -14.24 0.23 -5.20
C GLY A 634 -14.66 -1.22 -5.46
N LEU A 635 -13.70 -2.11 -5.77
CA LEU A 635 -13.93 -3.53 -5.92
C LEU A 635 -14.59 -4.16 -4.67
N VAL A 636 -14.02 -3.92 -3.50
CA VAL A 636 -14.59 -4.45 -2.23
C VAL A 636 -15.99 -3.87 -2.00
N THR A 637 -16.14 -2.55 -2.16
CA THR A 637 -17.41 -1.86 -1.93
C THR A 637 -18.52 -2.35 -2.87
N ASP A 638 -18.22 -2.52 -4.15
CA ASP A 638 -19.19 -2.96 -5.14
C ASP A 638 -19.47 -4.46 -5.04
N PHE A 639 -18.48 -5.25 -4.64
CA PHE A 639 -18.68 -6.67 -4.32
C PHE A 639 -19.66 -6.82 -3.16
N ASP A 640 -19.45 -6.09 -2.07
CA ASP A 640 -20.35 -6.12 -0.91
C ASP A 640 -21.76 -5.68 -1.31
N LYS A 641 -21.91 -4.62 -2.11
CA LYS A 641 -23.23 -4.15 -2.57
C LYS A 641 -23.99 -5.17 -3.41
N LEU A 642 -23.29 -5.93 -4.25
CA LEU A 642 -23.92 -6.85 -5.22
C LEU A 642 -24.10 -8.27 -4.67
N PHE A 643 -23.18 -8.72 -3.79
CA PHE A 643 -23.13 -10.11 -3.35
C PHE A 643 -23.39 -10.32 -1.86
N ALA A 644 -23.34 -9.28 -1.02
CA ALA A 644 -23.62 -9.45 0.40
C ALA A 644 -25.07 -9.93 0.61
N GLY A 645 -25.22 -11.07 1.30
CA GLY A 645 -26.53 -11.68 1.56
C GLY A 645 -27.12 -12.48 0.39
N THR A 646 -26.42 -12.59 -0.75
CA THR A 646 -26.90 -13.39 -1.89
C THR A 646 -26.78 -14.89 -1.59
N SER A 647 -27.90 -15.61 -1.72
CA SER A 647 -27.98 -17.06 -1.51
C SER A 647 -26.99 -17.80 -2.41
N GLY A 648 -26.12 -18.62 -1.83
CA GLY A 648 -25.09 -19.40 -2.55
C GLY A 648 -23.72 -18.73 -2.65
N PHE A 649 -23.62 -17.43 -2.34
CA PHE A 649 -22.34 -16.69 -2.27
C PHE A 649 -21.69 -16.77 -0.89
N HIS A 650 -22.52 -16.76 0.16
CA HIS A 650 -22.12 -17.11 1.52
C HIS A 650 -22.50 -18.56 1.87
N LYS A 651 -22.22 -19.52 0.97
CA LYS A 651 -22.33 -20.93 1.35
C LYS A 651 -21.10 -21.28 2.20
N GLN A 652 -21.19 -21.01 3.49
CA GLN A 652 -20.19 -21.51 4.43
C GLN A 652 -20.44 -23.01 4.64
N SER A 653 -19.44 -23.80 4.27
CA SER A 653 -19.28 -25.20 4.65
C SER A 653 -19.07 -25.26 6.17
N GLY A 654 -20.15 -25.34 6.93
CA GLY A 654 -20.10 -25.45 8.38
C GLY A 654 -21.35 -26.12 8.90
N ILE A 655 -21.16 -27.15 9.70
CA ILE A 655 -22.18 -27.62 10.65
C ILE A 655 -22.60 -26.41 11.48
N GLY A 656 -23.88 -26.00 11.42
CA GLY A 656 -24.37 -24.84 12.17
C GLY A 656 -24.10 -24.95 13.67
N GLU A 657 -23.86 -23.81 14.33
CA GLU A 657 -23.57 -23.70 15.77
C GLU A 657 -24.81 -23.21 16.54
N LEU A 658 -25.22 -23.92 17.58
CA LEU A 658 -26.25 -23.52 18.53
C LEU A 658 -25.61 -23.05 19.86
N LEU A 659 -25.83 -21.78 20.19
CA LEU A 659 -25.43 -21.17 21.47
C LEU A 659 -26.63 -21.16 22.42
N ILE A 660 -26.60 -21.93 23.50
CA ILE A 660 -27.68 -21.93 24.51
C ILE A 660 -27.29 -21.03 25.67
N ILE A 661 -28.01 -19.91 25.82
CA ILE A 661 -27.60 -18.78 26.66
C ILE A 661 -28.62 -18.55 27.78
N GLY A 662 -28.15 -18.56 29.03
CA GLY A 662 -28.89 -18.11 30.19
C GLY A 662 -28.92 -16.59 30.30
N ALA A 663 -30.11 -16.00 30.21
CA ALA A 663 -30.34 -14.55 30.25
C ALA A 663 -30.32 -13.96 31.66
N GLY A 664 -30.32 -14.80 32.70
CA GLY A 664 -30.40 -14.34 34.08
C GLY A 664 -31.84 -13.96 34.53
N PRO A 665 -31.99 -13.34 35.71
CA PRO A 665 -33.29 -13.17 36.37
C PRO A 665 -34.14 -12.00 35.86
N GLY A 666 -33.60 -11.13 35.00
CA GLY A 666 -34.33 -10.00 34.43
C GLY A 666 -33.45 -8.77 34.17
N ASP A 667 -32.60 -8.38 35.11
CA ASP A 667 -31.67 -7.27 34.95
C ASP A 667 -30.61 -7.55 33.87
N PRO A 668 -30.49 -6.73 32.80
CA PRO A 668 -29.46 -6.89 31.78
C PRO A 668 -28.02 -6.94 32.30
N GLU A 669 -27.72 -6.25 33.41
CA GLU A 669 -26.37 -6.22 33.99
C GLU A 669 -25.99 -7.53 34.70
N LEU A 670 -26.97 -8.40 34.96
CA LEU A 670 -26.76 -9.73 35.52
C LEU A 670 -26.48 -10.81 34.45
N LEU A 671 -26.34 -10.41 33.17
CA LEU A 671 -25.88 -11.31 32.11
C LEU A 671 -24.36 -11.55 32.23
N THR A 672 -23.92 -12.79 32.04
CA THR A 672 -22.48 -13.09 32.09
C THR A 672 -21.74 -12.46 30.91
N ILE A 673 -20.50 -12.01 31.11
CA ILE A 673 -19.64 -11.46 30.03
C ILE A 673 -19.47 -12.48 28.90
N LYS A 674 -19.40 -13.78 29.23
CA LYS A 674 -19.31 -14.86 28.24
C LYS A 674 -20.57 -14.90 27.35
N ALA A 675 -21.76 -14.74 27.94
CA ALA A 675 -23.02 -14.67 27.20
C ALA A 675 -23.14 -13.41 26.32
N VAL A 676 -22.64 -12.25 26.77
CA VAL A 676 -22.58 -11.03 25.93
C VAL A 676 -21.73 -11.28 24.68
N ASN A 677 -20.55 -11.88 24.84
CA ASN A 677 -19.67 -12.20 23.71
C ASN A 677 -20.27 -13.26 22.78
N ALA A 678 -21.09 -14.17 23.31
CA ALA A 678 -21.85 -15.13 22.52
C ALA A 678 -22.94 -14.44 21.67
N LEU A 679 -23.73 -13.54 22.27
CA LEU A 679 -24.78 -12.80 21.56
C LEU A 679 -24.24 -11.91 20.43
N LYS A 680 -23.03 -11.35 20.58
CA LYS A 680 -22.36 -10.54 19.55
C LYS A 680 -22.00 -11.33 18.27
N ARG A 681 -22.00 -12.66 18.32
CA ARG A 681 -21.68 -13.54 17.18
C ARG A 681 -22.92 -14.16 16.52
N ALA A 682 -24.11 -13.92 17.06
CA ALA A 682 -25.32 -14.64 16.63
C ALA A 682 -25.91 -14.05 15.35
N ASP A 683 -26.21 -14.91 14.37
CA ASP A 683 -26.96 -14.57 13.15
C ASP A 683 -28.48 -14.60 13.40
N VAL A 684 -28.93 -15.48 14.30
CA VAL A 684 -30.34 -15.64 14.69
C VAL A 684 -30.43 -15.78 16.20
N VAL A 685 -31.41 -15.14 16.82
CA VAL A 685 -31.65 -15.17 18.26
C VAL A 685 -33.09 -15.57 18.55
N LEU A 686 -33.29 -16.78 19.08
CA LEU A 686 -34.56 -17.29 19.58
C LEU A 686 -34.66 -17.00 21.09
N TYR A 687 -35.50 -16.05 21.51
CA TYR A 687 -35.54 -15.59 22.90
C TYR A 687 -36.89 -15.79 23.59
N ASP A 688 -36.86 -16.05 24.90
CA ASP A 688 -38.06 -16.20 25.73
C ASP A 688 -38.64 -14.85 26.19
N SER A 689 -39.90 -14.87 26.60
CA SER A 689 -40.62 -13.69 27.10
C SER A 689 -40.14 -13.16 28.45
N LEU A 690 -39.38 -13.98 29.19
CA LEU A 690 -38.75 -13.60 30.46
C LEU A 690 -37.38 -12.93 30.26
N CYS A 691 -36.84 -12.92 29.03
CA CYS A 691 -35.60 -12.24 28.72
C CYS A 691 -35.86 -10.74 28.52
N HIS A 692 -34.99 -9.90 29.10
CA HIS A 692 -35.12 -8.45 28.95
C HIS A 692 -34.82 -8.03 27.50
N PRO A 693 -35.63 -7.16 26.87
CA PRO A 693 -35.43 -6.73 25.49
C PRO A 693 -34.06 -6.11 25.20
N ASP A 694 -33.49 -5.38 26.17
CA ASP A 694 -32.19 -4.71 26.02
C ASP A 694 -31.03 -5.69 25.77
N LEU A 695 -31.17 -6.96 26.16
CA LEU A 695 -30.18 -7.99 25.84
C LEU A 695 -30.01 -8.18 24.33
N LEU A 696 -31.06 -7.90 23.54
CA LEU A 696 -31.04 -7.99 22.08
C LEU A 696 -30.25 -6.84 21.43
N ALA A 697 -29.85 -5.81 22.18
CA ALA A 697 -28.98 -4.74 21.69
C ALA A 697 -27.52 -5.20 21.56
N TYR A 698 -27.11 -6.26 22.26
CA TYR A 698 -25.77 -6.85 22.11
C TYR A 698 -25.61 -7.64 20.80
N CYS A 699 -26.71 -7.99 20.14
CA CYS A 699 -26.68 -8.73 18.89
C CYS A 699 -26.31 -7.82 17.70
N PRO A 700 -25.63 -8.34 16.66
CA PRO A 700 -25.38 -7.61 15.44
C PRO A 700 -26.66 -7.03 14.80
N LEU A 701 -26.52 -5.92 14.05
CA LEU A 701 -27.67 -5.30 13.36
C LEU A 701 -28.35 -6.23 12.35
N HIS A 702 -27.61 -7.17 11.76
CA HIS A 702 -28.13 -8.16 10.81
C HIS A 702 -28.83 -9.35 11.47
N ALA A 703 -28.74 -9.50 12.81
CA ALA A 703 -29.22 -10.67 13.51
C ALA A 703 -30.76 -10.74 13.52
N ILE A 704 -31.32 -11.88 13.15
CA ILE A 704 -32.77 -12.12 13.15
C ILE A 704 -33.24 -12.43 14.57
N LYS A 705 -34.19 -11.64 15.09
CA LYS A 705 -34.70 -11.78 16.47
C LYS A 705 -36.09 -12.40 16.46
N VAL A 706 -36.23 -13.58 17.05
CA VAL A 706 -37.48 -14.35 17.06
C VAL A 706 -37.91 -14.60 18.50
N LEU A 707 -39.07 -14.05 18.88
CA LEU A 707 -39.68 -14.32 20.18
C LEU A 707 -40.34 -15.70 20.16
N VAL A 708 -39.91 -16.61 21.03
CA VAL A 708 -40.45 -17.98 21.15
C VAL A 708 -41.15 -18.24 22.50
N GLY A 709 -41.12 -17.27 23.42
CA GLY A 709 -41.71 -17.37 24.75
C GLY A 709 -43.19 -16.96 24.85
N LYS A 710 -43.87 -17.43 25.91
CA LYS A 710 -45.29 -17.16 26.20
C LYS A 710 -45.52 -15.75 26.72
N ARG A 711 -46.42 -14.96 26.13
CA ARG A 711 -47.13 -13.87 26.82
C ARG A 711 -48.61 -14.25 26.95
N HIS A 712 -49.28 -13.77 28.00
CA HIS A 712 -50.72 -13.98 28.16
C HIS A 712 -51.45 -13.45 26.92
N GLY A 713 -52.05 -14.34 26.12
CA GLY A 713 -52.87 -13.99 24.95
C GLY A 713 -52.26 -14.23 23.55
N SER A 714 -51.00 -14.69 23.39
CA SER A 714 -50.40 -14.98 22.08
C SER A 714 -50.34 -16.47 21.74
N GLN A 715 -50.35 -16.82 20.44
CA GLN A 715 -50.23 -18.21 19.94
C GLN A 715 -49.08 -18.96 20.62
N LYS A 716 -49.36 -20.19 21.09
CA LYS A 716 -48.40 -21.03 21.81
C LYS A 716 -47.40 -21.62 20.82
N THR A 717 -46.13 -21.19 20.84
CA THR A 717 -45.06 -21.97 20.20
C THR A 717 -44.75 -23.18 21.09
N SER A 718 -45.02 -24.37 20.57
CA SER A 718 -44.73 -25.64 21.22
C SER A 718 -43.23 -25.92 21.28
N GLN A 719 -42.79 -26.76 22.23
CA GLN A 719 -41.38 -27.15 22.32
C GLN A 719 -40.87 -27.78 21.01
N HIS A 720 -41.72 -28.56 20.35
CA HIS A 720 -41.42 -29.16 19.04
C HIS A 720 -41.20 -28.10 17.95
N GLU A 721 -41.97 -27.01 17.95
CA GLU A 721 -41.76 -25.90 17.02
C GLU A 721 -40.48 -25.12 17.32
N ILE A 722 -40.13 -24.91 18.60
CA ILE A 722 -38.84 -24.28 18.97
C ILE A 722 -37.68 -25.11 18.44
N ASN A 723 -37.70 -26.43 18.67
CA ASN A 723 -36.68 -27.36 18.19
C ASN A 723 -36.59 -27.34 16.65
N ARG A 724 -37.74 -27.32 15.97
CA ARG A 724 -37.79 -27.21 14.51
C ARG A 724 -37.21 -25.89 14.02
N LEU A 725 -37.52 -24.76 14.67
CA LEU A 725 -36.99 -23.46 14.31
C LEU A 725 -35.46 -23.43 14.46
N ILE A 726 -34.91 -23.99 15.54
CA ILE A 726 -33.46 -24.13 15.72
C ILE A 726 -32.83 -24.83 14.50
N ILE A 727 -33.38 -25.98 14.11
CA ILE A 727 -32.86 -26.77 12.99
C ILE A 727 -33.04 -26.04 11.65
N ASP A 728 -34.20 -25.42 11.42
CA ASP A 728 -34.50 -24.74 10.15
C ASP A 728 -33.69 -23.46 9.97
N TYR A 729 -33.40 -22.73 11.05
CA TYR A 729 -32.46 -21.62 11.04
C TYR A 729 -31.01 -22.10 10.86
N ALA A 730 -30.64 -23.23 11.47
CA ALA A 730 -29.30 -23.78 11.30
C ALA A 730 -28.98 -24.33 9.91
N LYS A 731 -29.99 -24.54 9.07
CA LYS A 731 -29.80 -24.81 7.63
C LYS A 731 -29.46 -23.56 6.82
N LYS A 732 -29.72 -22.36 7.37
CA LYS A 732 -29.66 -21.08 6.65
C LYS A 732 -28.61 -20.12 7.20
N TYR A 733 -28.26 -20.24 8.47
CA TYR A 733 -27.39 -19.32 9.22
C TYR A 733 -26.33 -20.11 10.00
N SER A 734 -25.18 -19.49 10.26
CA SER A 734 -24.02 -20.16 10.86
C SER A 734 -24.12 -20.27 12.38
N VAL A 735 -24.65 -19.24 13.06
CA VAL A 735 -24.71 -19.16 14.53
C VAL A 735 -26.12 -18.81 15.01
N ILE A 736 -26.72 -19.71 15.79
CA ILE A 736 -28.08 -19.62 16.31
C ILE A 736 -27.98 -19.49 17.82
N ALA A 737 -28.45 -18.39 18.40
CA ALA A 737 -28.51 -18.20 19.83
C ALA A 737 -29.92 -18.52 20.37
N ARG A 738 -30.00 -19.39 21.37
CA ARG A 738 -31.21 -19.69 22.14
C ARG A 738 -31.11 -19.01 23.50
N LEU A 739 -31.77 -17.87 23.66
CA LEU A 739 -31.70 -17.03 24.87
C LEU A 739 -32.88 -17.35 25.82
N LYS A 740 -32.58 -17.94 26.97
CA LYS A 740 -33.56 -18.48 27.94
C LYS A 740 -33.52 -17.69 29.24
N GLY A 741 -34.68 -17.43 29.85
CA GLY A 741 -34.74 -16.75 31.16
C GLY A 741 -34.08 -17.58 32.26
N GLY A 742 -33.32 -16.94 33.16
CA GLY A 742 -32.60 -17.60 34.24
C GLY A 742 -31.41 -18.43 33.74
N ASP A 743 -31.22 -19.61 34.34
CA ASP A 743 -30.24 -20.60 33.90
C ASP A 743 -30.91 -21.69 33.01
N PRO A 744 -30.30 -22.09 31.88
CA PRO A 744 -30.90 -23.09 30.99
C PRO A 744 -31.16 -24.46 31.63
N PHE A 745 -30.35 -24.87 32.61
CA PHE A 745 -30.41 -26.20 33.24
C PHE A 745 -31.28 -26.23 34.50
N VAL A 746 -31.60 -25.08 35.09
CA VAL A 746 -32.48 -25.00 36.28
C VAL A 746 -33.93 -24.77 35.84
N PHE A 747 -34.69 -25.86 35.68
CA PHE A 747 -36.09 -25.86 35.20
C PHE A 747 -36.30 -25.20 33.82
N GLY A 748 -35.25 -25.04 33.02
CA GLY A 748 -35.27 -24.34 31.73
C GLY A 748 -35.62 -25.20 30.50
N ARG A 749 -35.83 -26.52 30.64
CA ARG A 749 -36.14 -27.45 29.52
C ARG A 749 -35.14 -27.37 28.37
N VAL A 750 -33.84 -27.39 28.72
CA VAL A 750 -32.75 -27.33 27.73
C VAL A 750 -32.48 -28.69 27.09
N THR A 751 -32.80 -29.79 27.77
CA THR A 751 -32.51 -31.16 27.31
C THR A 751 -33.19 -31.45 25.98
N GLU A 752 -34.45 -31.04 25.81
CA GLU A 752 -35.20 -31.26 24.57
C GLU A 752 -34.62 -30.46 23.38
N GLU A 753 -34.04 -29.29 23.64
CA GLU A 753 -33.39 -28.45 22.61
C GLU A 753 -32.01 -29.02 22.25
N LEU A 754 -31.27 -29.52 23.24
CA LEU A 754 -29.97 -30.17 23.07
C LEU A 754 -30.10 -31.47 22.26
N ASP A 755 -31.05 -32.34 22.60
CA ASP A 755 -31.28 -33.60 21.90
C ASP A 755 -31.62 -33.37 20.42
N ALA A 756 -32.44 -32.36 20.14
CA ALA A 756 -32.81 -31.98 18.77
C ALA A 756 -31.61 -31.43 17.98
N ALA A 757 -30.77 -30.60 18.61
CA ALA A 757 -29.60 -30.02 17.98
C ALA A 757 -28.51 -31.07 17.69
N LEU A 758 -28.22 -31.95 18.66
CA LEU A 758 -27.26 -33.04 18.50
C LEU A 758 -27.73 -34.05 17.45
N SER A 759 -29.02 -34.38 17.42
CA SER A 759 -29.60 -35.24 16.37
C SER A 759 -29.50 -34.64 14.96
N ALA A 760 -29.42 -33.31 14.86
CA ALA A 760 -29.20 -32.58 13.62
C ALA A 760 -27.72 -32.30 13.34
N ASN A 761 -26.80 -32.93 14.09
CA ASN A 761 -25.35 -32.75 14.03
C ASN A 761 -24.87 -31.34 14.30
N LEU A 762 -25.62 -30.47 14.97
CA LEU A 762 -25.17 -29.10 15.28
C LEU A 762 -24.08 -29.10 16.36
N ASN A 763 -23.12 -28.17 16.24
CA ASN A 763 -22.20 -27.88 17.34
C ASN A 763 -22.95 -27.09 18.41
N VAL A 764 -22.87 -27.49 19.67
CA VAL A 764 -23.62 -26.82 20.76
C VAL A 764 -22.66 -26.29 21.82
N GLU A 765 -22.77 -24.99 22.14
CA GLU A 765 -22.07 -24.37 23.27
C GLU A 765 -23.09 -23.83 24.30
N ILE A 766 -22.83 -24.07 25.58
CA ILE A 766 -23.71 -23.68 26.69
C ILE A 766 -23.08 -22.52 27.47
N PHE A 767 -23.89 -21.52 27.78
CA PHE A 767 -23.54 -20.35 28.57
C PHE A 767 -24.46 -20.30 29.80
N PRO A 768 -23.97 -20.71 30.98
CA PRO A 768 -24.74 -20.69 32.22
C PRO A 768 -25.23 -19.28 32.57
N GLY A 769 -26.41 -19.21 33.19
CA GLY A 769 -27.04 -17.97 33.64
C GLY A 769 -27.19 -17.90 35.15
N LEU A 770 -27.46 -16.70 35.68
CA LEU A 770 -27.82 -16.57 37.09
C LEU A 770 -29.28 -16.98 37.31
N SER A 771 -29.49 -18.09 38.01
CA SER A 771 -30.85 -18.56 38.30
C SER A 771 -31.53 -17.68 39.34
N SER A 772 -32.83 -17.44 39.14
CA SER A 772 -33.62 -16.59 40.02
C SER A 772 -33.79 -17.18 41.42
N CYS A 773 -33.58 -18.50 41.61
CA CYS A 773 -33.57 -19.12 42.93
C CYS A 773 -32.43 -18.66 43.84
N LEU A 774 -31.34 -18.14 43.25
CA LEU A 774 -30.22 -17.57 44.00
C LEU A 774 -30.33 -16.04 44.06
N VAL A 775 -30.72 -15.41 42.95
CA VAL A 775 -30.72 -13.94 42.87
C VAL A 775 -31.88 -13.32 43.65
N ALA A 776 -33.09 -13.90 43.61
CA ALA A 776 -34.24 -13.35 44.33
C ALA A 776 -34.01 -13.22 45.84
N PRO A 777 -33.57 -14.27 46.56
CA PRO A 777 -33.24 -14.13 47.98
C PRO A 777 -32.09 -13.14 48.21
N ALA A 778 -31.04 -13.18 47.39
CA ALA A 778 -29.87 -12.31 47.56
C ALA A 778 -30.22 -10.81 47.47
N LEU A 779 -31.04 -10.40 46.50
CA LEU A 779 -31.45 -9.00 46.33
C LEU A 779 -32.39 -8.52 47.45
N GLU A 780 -33.11 -9.43 48.10
CA GLU A 780 -33.97 -9.13 49.26
C GLU A 780 -33.26 -9.36 50.62
N PHE A 781 -31.94 -9.56 50.60
CA PHE A 781 -31.10 -9.82 51.78
C PHE A 781 -31.54 -11.04 52.60
N ILE A 782 -32.05 -12.08 51.93
CA ILE A 782 -32.40 -13.36 52.53
C ILE A 782 -31.25 -14.35 52.29
N PRO A 783 -30.46 -14.71 53.31
CA PRO A 783 -29.39 -15.69 53.16
C PRO A 783 -29.99 -17.10 53.07
N ILE A 784 -29.91 -17.75 51.90
CA ILE A 784 -30.51 -19.10 51.72
C ILE A 784 -29.80 -20.19 52.52
N THR A 785 -28.57 -19.94 52.96
CA THR A 785 -27.82 -20.76 53.91
C THR A 785 -27.17 -19.85 54.95
N MET A 786 -27.09 -20.32 56.18
CA MET A 786 -26.53 -19.55 57.29
C MET A 786 -25.94 -20.50 58.33
N ARG A 787 -24.70 -20.25 58.74
CA ARG A 787 -24.01 -21.09 59.74
C ARG A 787 -24.89 -21.22 60.99
N HIS A 788 -25.06 -22.45 61.46
CA HIS A 788 -25.86 -22.79 62.65
C HIS A 788 -27.37 -22.57 62.55
N LYS A 789 -27.93 -22.14 61.39
CA LYS A 789 -29.39 -22.05 61.16
C LYS A 789 -29.90 -22.77 59.91
N ALA A 790 -29.10 -22.86 58.85
CA ALA A 790 -29.46 -23.53 57.60
C ALA A 790 -28.21 -24.04 56.87
N GLU A 791 -27.97 -25.35 56.93
CA GLU A 791 -26.78 -26.01 56.34
C GLU A 791 -26.98 -26.43 54.87
N GLY A 792 -28.21 -26.30 54.35
CA GLY A 792 -28.57 -26.57 52.97
C GLY A 792 -29.90 -25.91 52.64
N PHE A 793 -30.40 -26.08 51.42
CA PHE A 793 -31.71 -25.60 50.99
C PHE A 793 -32.23 -26.44 49.82
N PHE A 794 -33.55 -26.46 49.62
CA PHE A 794 -34.18 -27.10 48.47
C PHE A 794 -34.56 -26.08 47.40
N VAL A 795 -34.35 -26.45 46.14
CA VAL A 795 -34.94 -25.74 44.99
C VAL A 795 -35.91 -26.68 44.31
N VAL A 796 -37.19 -26.31 44.30
CA VAL A 796 -38.26 -27.15 43.75
C VAL A 796 -39.17 -26.34 42.83
N THR A 797 -39.92 -27.04 41.99
CA THR A 797 -41.04 -26.45 41.28
C THR A 797 -42.36 -26.90 41.90
N ALA A 798 -43.38 -26.04 41.88
CA ALA A 798 -44.74 -26.39 42.29
C ALA A 798 -45.61 -26.90 41.12
N THR A 799 -45.10 -26.95 39.90
CA THR A 799 -45.90 -27.34 38.73
C THR A 799 -45.15 -28.36 37.89
N ASN A 800 -45.60 -29.61 37.92
CA ASN A 800 -45.09 -30.67 37.06
C ASN A 800 -45.71 -30.62 35.64
N ALA A 801 -45.34 -31.56 34.76
CA ALA A 801 -45.87 -31.65 33.40
C ALA A 801 -47.41 -31.77 33.33
N ASN A 802 -48.03 -32.38 34.33
CA ASN A 802 -49.49 -32.55 34.45
C ASN A 802 -50.17 -31.35 35.14
N CYS A 803 -49.45 -30.25 35.34
CA CYS A 803 -49.92 -29.07 36.06
C CYS A 803 -50.36 -29.37 37.51
N GLN A 804 -49.82 -30.40 38.15
CA GLN A 804 -50.10 -30.80 39.55
C GLN A 804 -48.93 -30.46 40.48
N LEU A 805 -49.19 -30.37 41.80
CA LEU A 805 -48.12 -30.24 42.80
C LEU A 805 -47.29 -31.53 42.82
N PRO A 806 -45.96 -31.46 42.63
CA PRO A 806 -45.15 -32.67 42.60
C PRO A 806 -44.93 -33.23 44.01
N PRO A 807 -44.84 -34.56 44.18
CA PRO A 807 -44.55 -35.19 45.47
C PRO A 807 -43.23 -34.74 46.11
N THR A 808 -42.28 -34.26 45.29
CA THR A 808 -41.01 -33.71 45.75
C THR A 808 -41.19 -32.44 46.57
N LEU A 809 -42.20 -31.63 46.29
CA LEU A 809 -42.52 -30.45 47.09
C LEU A 809 -42.95 -30.84 48.50
N SER A 810 -43.85 -31.83 48.64
CA SER A 810 -44.30 -32.30 49.96
C SER A 810 -43.14 -32.84 50.80
N LYS A 811 -42.18 -33.53 50.17
CA LYS A 811 -40.95 -34.00 50.85
C LYS A 811 -39.99 -32.86 51.20
N ALA A 812 -39.87 -31.84 50.35
CA ALA A 812 -39.05 -30.68 50.67
C ALA A 812 -39.63 -29.92 51.87
N LEU A 813 -40.95 -29.78 51.93
CA LEU A 813 -41.66 -29.10 53.02
C LEU A 813 -41.49 -29.79 54.38
N THR A 814 -41.16 -31.08 54.45
CA THR A 814 -40.86 -31.75 55.74
C THR A 814 -39.44 -31.47 56.24
N ALA A 815 -38.57 -30.89 55.42
CA ALA A 815 -37.20 -30.60 55.82
C ALA A 815 -37.11 -29.26 56.57
N GLU A 816 -36.34 -29.22 57.66
CA GLU A 816 -36.06 -28.01 58.43
C GLU A 816 -34.95 -27.16 57.78
N VAL A 817 -35.04 -26.96 56.46
CA VAL A 817 -34.11 -26.12 55.69
C VAL A 817 -34.90 -25.17 54.79
N PRO A 818 -34.32 -24.05 54.34
CA PRO A 818 -34.99 -23.13 53.42
C PRO A 818 -35.41 -23.81 52.12
N ILE A 819 -36.56 -23.42 51.59
CA ILE A 819 -37.14 -23.98 50.37
C ILE A 819 -37.44 -22.84 49.41
N VAL A 820 -36.82 -22.87 48.24
CA VAL A 820 -37.09 -21.95 47.14
C VAL A 820 -37.96 -22.65 46.10
N ILE A 821 -39.15 -22.13 45.87
CA ILE A 821 -40.16 -22.71 44.97
C ILE A 821 -40.31 -21.82 43.74
N LEU A 822 -39.99 -22.37 42.58
CA LEU A 822 -40.21 -21.75 41.27
C LEU A 822 -41.56 -22.17 40.68
N MET A 823 -42.15 -21.29 39.86
CA MET A 823 -43.41 -21.54 39.16
C MET A 823 -44.58 -21.92 40.11
N GLY A 824 -44.59 -21.33 41.31
CA GLY A 824 -45.56 -21.67 42.36
C GLY A 824 -46.65 -20.64 42.63
N PHE A 825 -46.54 -19.41 42.09
CA PHE A 825 -47.44 -18.33 42.44
C PHE A 825 -48.93 -18.67 42.24
N HIS A 826 -49.31 -19.25 41.10
CA HIS A 826 -50.70 -19.64 40.82
C HIS A 826 -51.24 -20.74 41.74
N LYS A 827 -50.37 -21.40 42.50
CA LYS A 827 -50.71 -22.48 43.44
C LYS A 827 -50.36 -22.14 44.88
N ILE A 828 -50.14 -20.86 45.19
CA ILE A 828 -49.70 -20.43 46.51
C ILE A 828 -50.63 -20.97 47.61
N ASN A 829 -51.94 -21.00 47.39
CA ASN A 829 -52.88 -21.52 48.38
C ASN A 829 -52.70 -23.04 48.64
N GLU A 830 -52.45 -23.83 47.59
CA GLU A 830 -52.21 -25.27 47.73
C GLU A 830 -50.85 -25.54 48.39
N ILE A 831 -49.83 -24.74 48.07
CA ILE A 831 -48.49 -24.81 48.66
C ILE A 831 -48.58 -24.51 50.16
N VAL A 832 -49.23 -23.41 50.54
CA VAL A 832 -49.39 -22.99 51.94
C VAL A 832 -50.18 -24.03 52.73
N LYS A 833 -51.33 -24.49 52.20
CA LYS A 833 -52.13 -25.55 52.83
C LYS A 833 -51.31 -26.81 53.06
N THR A 834 -50.49 -27.21 52.09
CA THR A 834 -49.62 -28.39 52.21
C THR A 834 -48.53 -28.15 53.26
N ALA A 835 -47.88 -26.98 53.24
CA ALA A 835 -46.83 -26.62 54.19
C ALA A 835 -47.34 -26.64 55.64
N MET A 836 -48.52 -26.08 55.91
CA MET A 836 -49.14 -26.04 57.25
C MET A 836 -49.47 -27.42 57.83
N THR A 837 -49.52 -28.49 57.00
CA THR A 837 -49.70 -29.85 57.53
C THR A 837 -48.44 -30.44 58.17
N VAL A 838 -47.26 -29.89 57.83
CA VAL A 838 -45.95 -30.44 58.22
C VAL A 838 -45.01 -29.41 58.86
N GLN A 839 -45.37 -28.13 58.86
CA GLN A 839 -44.58 -27.02 59.39
C GLN A 839 -45.42 -26.12 60.31
N SER A 840 -44.76 -25.32 61.15
CA SER A 840 -45.42 -24.34 62.01
C SER A 840 -46.14 -23.26 61.20
N ASN A 841 -47.34 -22.85 61.61
CA ASN A 841 -48.11 -21.78 60.98
C ASN A 841 -47.38 -20.42 60.99
N ASP A 842 -46.48 -20.23 61.95
CA ASP A 842 -45.67 -19.01 62.10
C ASP A 842 -44.35 -19.07 61.31
N LEU A 843 -44.14 -20.13 60.52
CA LEU A 843 -42.95 -20.26 59.68
C LEU A 843 -42.94 -19.13 58.63
N PRO A 844 -41.85 -18.35 58.55
CA PRO A 844 -41.73 -17.23 57.61
C PRO A 844 -41.74 -17.67 56.16
N ILE A 845 -42.36 -16.83 55.32
CA ILE A 845 -42.44 -17.01 53.87
C ILE A 845 -42.31 -15.67 53.16
N ALA A 846 -41.56 -15.66 52.06
CA ALA A 846 -41.41 -14.53 51.15
C ALA A 846 -41.95 -14.87 49.76
N VAL A 847 -42.60 -13.92 49.11
CA VAL A 847 -43.01 -14.02 47.70
C VAL A 847 -42.46 -12.82 46.95
N ILE A 848 -41.59 -13.09 45.97
CA ILE A 848 -40.84 -12.08 45.23
C ILE A 848 -41.26 -12.14 43.76
N GLN A 849 -41.96 -11.12 43.29
CA GLN A 849 -42.39 -10.95 41.90
C GLN A 849 -41.39 -10.09 41.12
N ASN A 850 -41.15 -10.43 39.84
CA ASN A 850 -40.32 -9.64 38.93
C ASN A 850 -38.92 -9.33 39.47
N THR A 851 -38.29 -10.33 40.09
CA THR A 851 -36.93 -10.22 40.67
C THR A 851 -35.98 -9.48 39.73
N SER A 852 -35.16 -8.59 40.29
CA SER A 852 -34.14 -7.79 39.58
C SER A 852 -34.66 -6.73 38.61
N LEU A 853 -35.97 -6.68 38.34
CA LEU A 853 -36.57 -5.61 37.53
C LEU A 853 -36.95 -4.40 38.40
N PRO A 854 -37.02 -3.18 37.83
CA PRO A 854 -37.42 -1.98 38.58
C PRO A 854 -38.80 -2.07 39.27
N ASN A 855 -39.68 -2.93 38.76
CA ASN A 855 -41.01 -3.21 39.34
C ASN A 855 -41.04 -4.48 40.21
N SER A 856 -39.89 -4.87 40.78
CA SER A 856 -39.80 -5.99 41.73
C SER A 856 -40.63 -5.72 42.99
N ILE A 857 -41.46 -6.68 43.38
CA ILE A 857 -42.31 -6.60 44.59
C ILE A 857 -41.98 -7.80 45.47
N CYS A 858 -41.62 -7.54 46.73
CA CYS A 858 -41.37 -8.57 47.73
C CYS A 858 -42.37 -8.42 48.87
N VAL A 859 -43.12 -9.49 49.11
CA VAL A 859 -44.10 -9.60 50.19
C VAL A 859 -43.61 -10.63 51.19
N LEU A 860 -43.70 -10.29 52.47
CA LEU A 860 -43.26 -11.12 53.57
C LEU A 860 -44.45 -11.42 54.48
N GLY A 861 -44.50 -12.63 55.03
CA GLY A 861 -45.51 -13.05 55.97
C GLY A 861 -45.13 -14.34 56.66
N THR A 862 -46.09 -14.98 57.31
CA THR A 862 -46.01 -16.36 57.79
C THR A 862 -46.88 -17.25 56.91
N LEU A 863 -46.77 -18.58 57.06
CA LEU A 863 -47.66 -19.51 56.35
C LEU A 863 -49.15 -19.16 56.57
N SER A 864 -49.52 -18.65 57.76
CA SER A 864 -50.90 -18.24 58.05
C SER A 864 -51.33 -16.90 57.42
N THR A 865 -50.41 -15.97 57.13
CA THR A 865 -50.78 -14.61 56.67
C THR A 865 -50.50 -14.35 55.18
N ILE A 866 -49.60 -15.12 54.56
CA ILE A 866 -49.06 -14.78 53.23
C ILE A 866 -50.12 -14.70 52.13
N GLU A 867 -51.17 -15.53 52.17
CA GLU A 867 -52.25 -15.50 51.17
C GLU A 867 -53.01 -14.17 51.16
N HIS A 868 -53.14 -13.54 52.33
CA HIS A 868 -53.75 -12.22 52.47
C HIS A 868 -52.79 -11.14 51.96
N GLU A 869 -51.52 -11.19 52.36
CA GLU A 869 -50.52 -10.19 52.01
C GLU A 869 -50.27 -10.12 50.49
N VAL A 870 -50.20 -11.27 49.80
CA VAL A 870 -50.02 -11.28 48.33
C VAL A 870 -51.24 -10.73 47.58
N LYS A 871 -52.46 -10.90 48.13
CA LYS A 871 -53.69 -10.33 47.56
C LYS A 871 -53.73 -8.82 47.75
N LEU A 872 -53.38 -8.33 48.94
CA LEU A 872 -53.30 -6.89 49.23
C LEU A 872 -52.31 -6.18 48.32
N ALA A 873 -51.12 -6.76 48.14
CA ALA A 873 -50.08 -6.22 47.27
C ALA A 873 -50.33 -6.49 45.76
N LYS A 874 -51.44 -7.16 45.41
CA LYS A 874 -51.86 -7.48 44.03
C LYS A 874 -50.76 -8.17 43.21
N LEU A 875 -50.08 -9.15 43.82
CA LEU A 875 -49.00 -9.87 43.14
C LEU A 875 -49.52 -10.70 41.95
N GLY A 876 -48.64 -10.90 40.99
CA GLY A 876 -48.83 -11.74 39.81
C GLY A 876 -47.62 -12.61 39.50
N SER A 877 -47.71 -13.36 38.41
CA SER A 877 -46.59 -14.12 37.85
C SER A 877 -45.75 -13.25 36.90
N PRO A 878 -44.42 -13.49 36.76
CA PRO A 878 -43.62 -14.51 37.45
C PRO A 878 -43.23 -14.10 38.89
N ALA A 879 -43.37 -15.02 39.84
CA ALA A 879 -42.92 -14.83 41.22
C ALA A 879 -42.30 -16.11 41.81
N ILE A 880 -41.40 -15.90 42.77
CA ILE A 880 -40.62 -16.92 43.47
C ILE A 880 -41.04 -16.92 44.93
N ILE A 881 -41.22 -18.12 45.49
CA ILE A 881 -41.64 -18.29 46.88
C ILE A 881 -40.46 -18.85 47.66
N ILE A 882 -40.18 -18.31 48.83
CA ILE A 882 -39.13 -18.77 49.74
C ILE A 882 -39.78 -19.07 51.09
N ILE A 883 -39.66 -20.30 51.59
CA ILE A 883 -40.19 -20.72 52.88
C ILE A 883 -39.01 -21.08 53.79
N GLY A 884 -39.00 -20.59 55.02
CA GLY A 884 -38.00 -20.94 56.03
C GLY A 884 -37.59 -19.77 56.92
N ASP A 885 -36.99 -20.07 58.07
CA ASP A 885 -36.62 -19.04 59.06
C ASP A 885 -35.61 -18.01 58.56
N VAL A 886 -34.83 -18.34 57.53
CA VAL A 886 -33.90 -17.39 56.90
C VAL A 886 -34.59 -16.14 56.34
N VAL A 887 -35.89 -16.20 56.04
CA VAL A 887 -36.67 -15.06 55.56
C VAL A 887 -36.71 -13.93 56.60
N ARG A 888 -36.56 -14.25 57.91
CA ARG A 888 -36.53 -13.24 58.98
C ARG A 888 -35.35 -12.27 58.87
N GLU A 889 -34.28 -12.70 58.21
CA GLU A 889 -33.07 -11.89 58.02
C GLU A 889 -33.23 -10.85 56.89
N SER A 890 -34.32 -10.90 56.12
CA SER A 890 -34.61 -9.86 55.13
C SER A 890 -34.67 -8.48 55.78
N LYS A 891 -34.04 -7.48 55.14
CA LYS A 891 -34.10 -6.08 55.59
C LYS A 891 -35.53 -5.57 55.82
N LYS A 892 -36.48 -6.02 54.97
CA LYS A 892 -37.90 -5.64 55.07
C LYS A 892 -38.60 -6.30 56.27
N TYR A 893 -38.21 -7.53 56.64
CA TYR A 893 -38.73 -8.23 57.82
C TYR A 893 -38.30 -7.54 59.13
N LEU A 894 -37.03 -7.12 59.19
CA LEU A 894 -36.47 -6.36 60.32
C LEU A 894 -37.13 -4.97 60.48
N HIS A 895 -37.56 -4.34 59.39
CA HIS A 895 -38.33 -3.09 59.42
C HIS A 895 -39.81 -3.26 59.83
N LEU A 896 -40.44 -4.39 59.51
CA LEU A 896 -41.80 -4.71 59.95
C LEU A 896 -41.86 -4.92 61.48
N ASN A 897 -40.84 -5.58 62.06
CA ASN A 897 -40.75 -5.82 63.51
C ASN A 897 -40.26 -4.62 64.33
N THR A 898 -39.68 -3.59 63.71
CA THR A 898 -39.32 -2.35 64.41
C THR A 898 -40.47 -1.33 64.44
N ARG A 899 -41.47 -1.46 63.56
CA ARG A 899 -42.70 -0.64 63.60
C ARG A 899 -43.75 -1.14 64.60
N SER A 900 -43.70 -2.40 65.02
CA SER A 900 -44.55 -2.94 66.10
C SER A 900 -44.02 -2.60 67.51
N HIS A 901 -42.91 -1.87 67.63
CA HIS A 901 -42.36 -1.38 68.90
C HIS A 901 -42.30 0.15 69.01
N ASN A 902 -42.98 0.89 68.12
CA ASN A 902 -43.13 2.33 68.24
C ASN A 902 -44.49 2.78 67.71
N THR A 903 -45.48 2.93 68.59
CA THR A 903 -46.22 4.19 68.89
C THR A 903 -47.57 3.89 69.56
N PRO A 904 -48.03 4.65 70.57
CA PRO A 904 -47.36 5.18 71.76
C PRO A 904 -47.11 4.12 72.84
#